data_AF-A0A1G7U6T6-F1
#
_entry.id   AF-A0A1G7U6T6-F1
#
_cell.length_a   1.000
_cell.length_b   1.000
_cell.length_c   1.000
_cell.angle_alpha   90.00
_cell.angle_beta   90.00
_cell.angle_gamma   90.00
#
_symmetry.space_group_name_H-M   'P 1'
#
loop_
_entity.id
_entity.type
_entity.pdbx_description
1 polymer ?
#
loop_
_entity_poly.entity_id
_entity_poly.type
_entity_poly.pdbx_seq_one_letter_code
_entity_poly.pdbx_strand_id
1 'polypeptide(L)'
;MTKLKLNLMIMLMLYLFTGSMRAEKNVTVYEGTDTQGMIPVAGGMFNYYNKSQYVIPAAQLTDMVGSNIYALAYHLTTDNDNEMMEGSVNVYIKEVGYTTISSFEPVVDQDLYYQGQLTLSKVGNERMILMALKTPYFYKGGNLLIDFENPEKGEKISKKFYGKKVEGASIAVFDADKSKLESRTPNQYNFIPTTTFMYYPCPVITGINTTPTSATVNWTGENNSYRLRYSEISFFDDFENGLDGWTVARNGQGTNDTDWQIIQNNDNNASYEGDYGVIVYSYRNKTSYNVDNWLITPQVKLGGQLKYWVRVGDAKYPEHYGIYISTTDNNTESFQLLASPGDASGEWTEVTVDLSAYEGQMGYIAFRDQSNDQYNMLIDNVGIYPNNPEWTVVEDTTSPYTIDNLKEDYSYLVKISGLSAQNEEVAWAQVSVFTEANPTPSVISVNRGKDGATITWTGFSDSYQFVYRKSDHSTSLSQNFENGYKGWKRHDCIDGSQGKSGSVVSKDGNAGFAFLSDQVHHPQYLISPQLAKTIDGTQLSFYYKNYHTGYPESFMVGYSSTTDDIDAFTFSNEVTGIKDNQWTQYKEDIPEGTKYVCIKYTSEDMYYLFVDCIEIYKPQTATNWTAIGDIFSPSITLNNLDSDTQYEFTLRGLKDSRHSVTNLIAIQAFTTQAALQLANNDAELVKKNIDILEENWHKMAEVQLTDRTLLKDGYWNTLCLPFSLTAEQIAASSLAGATIKAFNNSADGTSLSADGTLTMKFNTVTDIEAGVPYLIRWNKADGYDQADKNTRDIKDPVFTGVTITCTEPISIVSDDERVSFVGQYSPFEIVNSGATGNNQGNKNEIILMSSGNKIGYSKNARTIDNGKALKCFRSHFKVATDNGQQARNFVLDFDEGYETTGILVVEEDIKQQEENWYTIDGRKLDKMPTKKGLYISNGKKFTK
;
A
#
# COMPACT_ATOMS: atom_id res chain seq x y z
N MET A 1 -1.68 47.03 27.58
CA MET A 1 -0.74 46.39 26.62
C MET A 1 -1.40 45.11 26.15
N THR A 2 -1.26 44.68 24.89
CA THR A 2 -1.74 43.35 24.49
C THR A 2 -0.82 42.28 25.10
N LYS A 3 -1.35 41.12 25.54
CA LYS A 3 -0.58 40.01 26.15
C LYS A 3 0.70 39.67 25.34
N LEU A 4 0.63 39.78 24.01
CA LEU A 4 1.74 39.57 23.08
C LEU A 4 2.95 40.52 23.28
N LYS A 5 2.71 41.80 23.63
CA LYS A 5 3.79 42.79 23.85
C LYS A 5 4.47 42.63 25.20
N LEU A 6 3.75 42.13 26.21
CA LEU A 6 4.30 41.83 27.54
C LEU A 6 5.24 40.62 27.46
N ASN A 7 4.82 39.55 26.78
CA ASN A 7 5.62 38.33 26.58
C ASN A 7 6.93 38.61 25.85
N LEU A 8 6.90 39.40 24.78
CA LEU A 8 8.11 39.77 24.02
C LEU A 8 9.11 40.59 24.86
N MET A 9 8.62 41.38 25.80
CA MET A 9 9.42 42.31 26.60
C MET A 9 9.99 41.64 27.87
N ILE A 10 9.28 40.66 28.45
CA ILE A 10 9.81 39.72 29.46
C ILE A 10 10.93 38.89 28.82
N MET A 11 10.70 38.32 27.64
CA MET A 11 11.69 37.52 26.91
C MET A 11 12.96 38.33 26.56
N LEU A 12 12.82 39.61 26.18
CA LEU A 12 13.95 40.52 25.97
C LEU A 12 14.72 40.85 27.26
N MET A 13 14.03 41.00 28.40
CA MET A 13 14.69 41.22 29.70
C MET A 13 15.47 39.99 30.15
N LEU A 14 14.94 38.78 29.94
CA LEU A 14 15.67 37.55 30.25
C LEU A 14 16.84 37.31 29.29
N TYR A 15 16.75 37.69 28.01
CA TYR A 15 17.88 37.65 27.08
C TYR A 15 19.12 38.38 27.61
N LEU A 16 18.92 39.48 28.33
CA LEU A 16 20.01 40.24 28.96
C LEU A 16 20.65 39.49 30.15
N PHE A 17 19.95 38.54 30.75
CA PHE A 17 20.43 37.70 31.85
C PHE A 17 20.96 36.33 31.37
N THR A 18 20.43 35.77 30.27
CA THR A 18 20.71 34.38 29.84
C THR A 18 21.46 34.27 28.49
N GLY A 19 21.54 35.37 27.72
CA GLY A 19 22.39 35.48 26.53
C GLY A 19 21.84 34.91 25.21
N SER A 20 20.60 34.44 25.11
CA SER A 20 20.04 33.92 23.83
C SER A 20 18.49 33.85 23.79
N MET A 21 17.90 33.82 22.58
CA MET A 21 16.45 33.75 22.29
C MET A 21 16.18 32.42 21.56
N ARG A 22 15.77 31.36 22.25
CA ARG A 22 15.15 30.15 21.65
C ARG A 22 14.05 29.60 22.56
N ALA A 23 13.14 28.79 22.01
CA ALA A 23 11.76 28.52 22.44
C ALA A 23 11.48 28.50 23.96
N GLU A 24 10.86 29.58 24.44
CA GLU A 24 10.42 29.78 25.82
C GLU A 24 8.89 29.97 25.83
N LYS A 25 8.16 29.24 26.67
CA LYS A 25 6.73 29.48 26.92
C LYS A 25 6.51 30.08 28.30
N ASN A 26 5.35 30.73 28.44
CA ASN A 26 4.88 31.19 29.73
C ASN A 26 3.39 30.93 29.90
N VAL A 27 2.99 30.73 31.15
CA VAL A 27 1.59 30.64 31.56
C VAL A 27 1.39 31.53 32.79
N THR A 28 0.30 32.28 32.82
CA THR A 28 -0.06 33.12 33.98
C THR A 28 -1.29 32.55 34.64
N VAL A 29 -1.19 32.25 35.93
CA VAL A 29 -2.27 31.66 36.72
C VAL A 29 -2.79 32.64 37.75
N TYR A 30 -4.05 32.44 38.18
CA TYR A 30 -4.70 33.23 39.21
C TYR A 30 -4.76 34.75 38.93
N GLU A 31 -4.85 35.14 37.65
CA GLU A 31 -5.09 36.53 37.24
C GLU A 31 -6.37 37.08 37.92
N GLY A 32 -6.23 38.10 38.76
CA GLY A 32 -7.33 38.68 39.51
C GLY A 32 -7.01 40.07 40.07
N THR A 33 -8.04 40.73 40.60
CA THR A 33 -7.95 42.10 41.14
C THR A 33 -7.85 42.14 42.66
N ASP A 34 -7.96 41.00 43.35
CA ASP A 34 -7.69 40.91 44.79
C ASP A 34 -6.22 41.23 45.06
N THR A 35 -5.93 41.78 46.24
CA THR A 35 -4.58 42.17 46.61
C THR A 35 -4.20 41.68 48.01
N GLN A 36 -2.95 41.22 48.16
CA GLN A 36 -2.41 40.76 49.44
C GLN A 36 -0.97 41.26 49.63
N GLY A 37 -0.63 41.68 50.84
CA GLY A 37 0.73 42.13 51.21
C GLY A 37 1.54 41.09 51.99
N MET A 38 0.95 39.94 52.30
CA MET A 38 1.56 38.86 53.08
C MET A 38 1.98 37.64 52.24
N ILE A 39 1.46 37.49 51.03
CA ILE A 39 1.66 36.36 50.10
C ILE A 39 1.95 36.94 48.71
N PRO A 40 2.97 36.47 47.95
CA PRO A 40 3.83 35.33 48.23
C PRO A 40 4.85 35.58 49.35
N VAL A 41 5.19 36.84 49.60
CA VAL A 41 6.15 37.28 50.63
C VAL A 41 5.55 38.42 51.44
N ALA A 42 5.84 38.45 52.75
CA ALA A 42 5.31 39.44 53.67
C ALA A 42 6.03 40.80 53.57
N GLY A 43 5.80 41.52 52.47
CA GLY A 43 6.50 42.77 52.17
C GLY A 43 6.37 43.80 53.30
N GLY A 44 5.16 44.03 53.81
CA GLY A 44 4.92 45.03 54.88
C GLY A 44 5.56 44.68 56.23
N MET A 45 6.10 43.46 56.37
CA MET A 45 6.79 42.93 57.55
C MET A 45 8.19 42.41 57.20
N PHE A 46 8.76 42.84 56.07
CA PHE A 46 10.05 42.31 55.58
C PHE A 46 11.25 42.73 56.46
N ASN A 47 11.04 43.70 57.37
CA ASN A 47 11.93 44.03 58.48
C ASN A 47 11.88 43.06 59.67
N TYR A 48 11.09 42.00 59.56
CA TYR A 48 11.05 40.84 60.44
C TYR A 48 11.48 39.59 59.66
N TYR A 49 11.92 38.55 60.39
CA TYR A 49 12.01 37.24 59.77
C TYR A 49 10.59 36.81 59.41
N ASN A 50 10.40 36.29 58.20
CA ASN A 50 9.07 35.90 57.73
C ASN A 50 9.16 34.62 56.88
N LYS A 51 8.09 33.84 56.96
CA LYS A 51 7.89 32.61 56.19
C LYS A 51 6.46 32.57 55.69
N SER A 52 6.27 32.19 54.43
CA SER A 52 4.96 32.05 53.80
C SER A 52 4.94 30.87 52.87
N GLN A 53 3.81 30.18 52.83
CA GLN A 53 3.56 29.07 51.93
C GLN A 53 2.20 29.23 51.28
N TYR A 54 2.13 28.87 50.01
CA TYR A 54 0.86 28.77 49.30
C TYR A 54 0.91 27.64 48.27
N VAL A 55 -0.26 27.06 47.99
CA VAL A 55 -0.40 25.93 47.08
C VAL A 55 -1.18 26.36 45.84
N ILE A 56 -0.62 26.09 44.66
CA ILE A 56 -1.30 26.23 43.38
C ILE A 56 -1.83 24.85 42.96
N PRO A 57 -3.15 24.68 42.77
CA PRO A 57 -3.72 23.43 42.28
C PRO A 57 -3.22 23.04 40.88
N ALA A 58 -2.98 21.74 40.67
CA ALA A 58 -2.52 21.15 39.42
C ALA A 58 -3.39 21.53 38.21
N ALA A 59 -4.71 21.62 38.42
CA ALA A 59 -5.68 21.99 37.39
C ALA A 59 -5.47 23.40 36.80
N GLN A 60 -4.59 24.21 37.38
CA GLN A 60 -4.21 25.53 36.84
C GLN A 60 -2.87 25.52 36.11
N LEU A 61 -2.16 24.38 36.10
CA LEU A 61 -0.78 24.25 35.62
C LEU A 61 -0.65 23.21 34.48
N THR A 62 -1.77 22.79 33.88
CA THR A 62 -1.84 21.73 32.87
C THR A 62 -0.90 21.96 31.68
N ASP A 63 -0.73 23.21 31.26
CA ASP A 63 0.10 23.58 30.10
C ASP A 63 1.60 23.32 30.32
N MET A 64 2.02 23.13 31.58
CA MET A 64 3.42 22.95 31.95
C MET A 64 3.77 21.52 32.34
N VAL A 65 2.80 20.59 32.32
CA VAL A 65 3.05 19.21 32.75
C VAL A 65 4.20 18.62 31.92
N GLY A 66 5.16 18.01 32.61
CA GLY A 66 6.37 17.45 32.01
C GLY A 66 7.39 18.50 31.54
N SER A 67 7.23 19.78 31.87
CA SER A 67 8.15 20.85 31.45
C SER A 67 9.11 21.28 32.56
N ASN A 68 10.21 21.94 32.19
CA ASN A 68 11.14 22.55 33.13
C ASN A 68 10.83 24.03 33.32
N ILE A 69 10.35 24.40 34.51
CA ILE A 69 10.15 25.80 34.92
C ILE A 69 11.51 26.40 35.23
N TYR A 70 11.87 27.51 34.60
CA TYR A 70 13.18 28.16 34.82
C TYR A 70 13.05 29.55 35.45
N ALA A 71 11.85 30.14 35.48
CA ALA A 71 11.63 31.40 36.17
C ALA A 71 10.19 31.60 36.62
N LEU A 72 10.01 32.44 37.65
CA LEU A 72 8.73 32.87 38.19
C LEU A 72 8.60 34.39 38.12
N ALA A 73 7.43 34.92 37.82
CA ALA A 73 7.13 36.34 37.92
C ALA A 73 5.85 36.61 38.71
N TYR A 74 5.94 37.53 39.68
CA TYR A 74 4.83 37.93 40.54
C TYR A 74 4.39 39.35 40.24
N HIS A 75 3.08 39.58 40.13
CA HIS A 75 2.52 40.85 39.69
C HIS A 75 2.15 41.77 40.87
N LEU A 76 2.57 43.04 40.84
CA LEU A 76 2.38 44.02 41.93
C LEU A 76 1.38 45.13 41.59
N THR A 77 0.78 45.72 42.62
CA THR A 77 -0.10 46.90 42.52
C THR A 77 0.67 48.18 42.13
N THR A 78 -0.03 49.12 41.47
CA THR A 78 0.53 50.38 40.97
C THR A 78 0.57 51.48 42.05
N ASP A 79 1.52 51.42 42.98
CA ASP A 79 1.78 52.53 43.91
C ASP A 79 3.02 53.35 43.49
N ASN A 80 2.95 54.68 43.64
CA ASN A 80 3.75 55.71 42.98
C ASN A 80 5.25 55.82 43.34
N ASP A 81 5.85 54.82 43.99
CA ASP A 81 7.24 54.93 44.46
C ASP A 81 8.21 54.14 43.57
N ASN A 82 9.32 54.79 43.22
CA ASN A 82 10.47 54.28 42.44
C ASN A 82 11.52 53.56 43.32
N GLU A 83 11.14 53.10 44.51
CA GLU A 83 12.08 52.50 45.45
C GLU A 83 12.40 51.04 45.07
N MET A 84 13.70 50.73 45.06
CA MET A 84 14.22 49.37 44.93
C MET A 84 13.87 48.54 46.18
N MET A 85 13.69 47.22 46.02
CA MET A 85 13.45 46.33 47.14
C MET A 85 14.81 45.84 47.66
N GLU A 86 15.17 46.14 48.91
CA GLU A 86 16.39 45.64 49.55
C GLU A 86 16.07 44.50 50.54
N GLY A 87 16.55 43.31 50.22
CA GLY A 87 16.62 42.11 51.06
C GLY A 87 16.41 40.81 50.26
N SER A 88 17.04 39.72 50.72
CA SER A 88 17.06 38.44 50.00
C SER A 88 15.91 37.53 50.41
N VAL A 89 15.49 36.63 49.52
CA VAL A 89 14.61 35.50 49.89
C VAL A 89 15.20 34.19 49.42
N ASN A 90 14.85 33.13 50.14
CA ASN A 90 14.94 31.75 49.67
C ASN A 90 13.55 31.34 49.19
N VAL A 91 13.48 30.74 48.00
CA VAL A 91 12.23 30.17 47.48
C VAL A 91 12.40 28.69 47.28
N TYR A 92 11.54 27.93 47.93
CA TYR A 92 11.48 26.48 47.78
C TYR A 92 10.24 26.08 46.98
N ILE A 93 10.39 25.07 46.13
CA ILE A 93 9.33 24.59 45.23
C ILE A 93 9.25 23.07 45.34
N LYS A 94 8.05 22.54 45.60
CA LYS A 94 7.78 21.08 45.63
C LYS A 94 6.33 20.77 45.26
N GLU A 95 6.08 19.54 44.82
CA GLU A 95 4.72 19.03 44.59
C GLU A 95 4.12 18.40 45.87
N VAL A 96 2.82 18.62 46.08
CA VAL A 96 2.07 18.14 47.25
C VAL A 96 0.73 17.51 46.86
N GLY A 97 0.24 16.56 47.66
CA GLY A 97 -1.01 15.83 47.42
C GLY A 97 -2.30 16.57 47.82
N TYR A 98 -2.20 17.81 48.30
CA TYR A 98 -3.33 18.59 48.81
C TYR A 98 -3.41 19.96 48.14
N THR A 99 -4.58 20.60 48.22
CA THR A 99 -4.83 21.95 47.65
C THR A 99 -5.02 23.03 48.71
N THR A 100 -5.13 22.64 49.98
CA THR A 100 -5.27 23.54 51.13
C THR A 100 -4.14 23.29 52.14
N ILE A 101 -3.73 24.34 52.84
CA ILE A 101 -2.64 24.33 53.81
C ILE A 101 -3.05 25.08 55.08
N SER A 102 -2.78 24.48 56.24
CA SER A 102 -3.10 25.03 57.56
C SER A 102 -1.92 25.00 58.54
N SER A 103 -0.82 24.33 58.17
CA SER A 103 0.46 24.27 58.87
C SER A 103 1.59 24.27 57.84
N PHE A 104 2.77 24.75 58.21
CA PHE A 104 3.92 24.75 57.31
C PHE A 104 4.33 23.33 56.93
N GLU A 105 4.43 23.08 55.63
CA GLU A 105 5.01 21.87 55.07
C GLU A 105 6.54 21.95 55.17
N PRO A 106 7.23 20.90 55.63
CA PRO A 106 8.68 20.88 55.62
C PRO A 106 9.26 20.99 54.20
N VAL A 107 10.30 21.81 54.05
CA VAL A 107 11.11 21.95 52.85
C VAL A 107 12.57 21.62 53.18
N VAL A 108 13.29 21.03 52.24
CA VAL A 108 14.71 20.67 52.38
C VAL A 108 15.57 21.39 51.35
N ASP A 109 16.90 21.32 51.47
CA ASP A 109 17.82 21.99 50.54
C ASP A 109 17.63 21.59 49.07
N GLN A 110 17.14 20.37 48.80
CA GLN A 110 16.82 19.91 47.44
C GLN A 110 15.62 20.65 46.82
N ASP A 111 14.77 21.25 47.66
CA ASP A 111 13.62 22.04 47.22
C ASP A 111 14.02 23.51 46.96
N LEU A 112 15.27 23.94 47.20
CA LEU A 112 15.69 25.34 47.07
C LEU A 112 16.00 25.73 45.62
N TYR A 113 15.13 26.52 44.99
CA TYR A 113 15.24 26.88 43.57
C TYR A 113 15.58 28.35 43.32
N TYR A 114 15.43 29.25 44.30
CA TYR A 114 15.90 30.63 44.19
C TYR A 114 16.50 31.11 45.49
N GLN A 115 17.61 31.85 45.38
CA GLN A 115 18.22 32.57 46.50
C GLN A 115 18.75 33.89 45.97
N GLY A 116 18.22 35.01 46.44
CA GLY A 116 18.65 36.31 45.94
C GLY A 116 17.76 37.48 46.35
N GLN A 117 18.17 38.66 45.92
CA GLN A 117 17.46 39.92 46.16
C GLN A 117 16.21 40.03 45.26
N LEU A 118 15.09 40.41 45.85
CA LEU A 118 13.88 40.66 45.07
C LEU A 118 14.08 41.92 44.22
N THR A 119 14.10 41.79 42.90
CA THR A 119 14.32 42.94 42.01
C THR A 119 13.00 43.35 41.35
N LEU A 120 12.60 44.61 41.53
CA LEU A 120 11.44 45.16 40.84
C LEU A 120 11.75 45.32 39.35
N SER A 121 11.01 44.59 38.53
CA SER A 121 11.06 44.65 37.07
C SER A 121 9.84 45.41 36.55
N LYS A 122 10.06 46.34 35.63
CA LYS A 122 8.98 47.10 34.96
C LYS A 122 8.88 46.65 33.51
N VAL A 123 7.76 46.03 33.15
CA VAL A 123 7.49 45.58 31.78
C VAL A 123 6.30 46.37 31.25
N GLY A 124 6.57 47.40 30.45
CA GLY A 124 5.54 48.35 30.02
C GLY A 124 4.92 49.13 31.19
N ASN A 125 3.60 48.95 31.40
CA ASN A 125 2.86 49.55 32.51
C ASN A 125 2.70 48.61 33.71
N GLU A 126 3.08 47.34 33.58
CA GLU A 126 2.97 46.34 34.64
C GLU A 126 4.27 46.29 35.45
N ARG A 127 4.12 46.08 36.76
CA ARG A 127 5.22 45.94 37.71
C ARG A 127 5.23 44.49 38.17
N MET A 128 6.38 43.85 38.10
CA MET A 128 6.56 42.47 38.52
C MET A 128 7.88 42.24 39.25
N ILE A 129 7.94 41.20 40.07
CA ILE A 129 9.19 40.64 40.58
C ILE A 129 9.49 39.43 39.70
N LEU A 130 10.60 39.46 38.99
CA LEU A 130 11.08 38.35 38.18
C LEU A 130 12.18 37.60 38.94
N MET A 131 12.05 36.28 39.04
CA MET A 131 13.00 35.39 39.70
C MET A 131 13.42 34.28 38.75
N ALA A 132 14.67 34.30 38.30
CA ALA A 132 15.28 33.21 37.56
C ALA A 132 15.78 32.13 38.53
N LEU A 133 15.33 30.90 38.36
CA LEU A 133 15.69 29.80 39.24
C LEU A 133 17.17 29.41 39.03
N LYS A 134 17.83 28.99 40.11
CA LYS A 134 19.23 28.54 40.10
C LYS A 134 19.42 27.29 39.22
N THR A 135 18.43 26.41 39.25
CA THR A 135 18.30 25.22 38.41
C THR A 135 16.84 25.15 37.96
N PRO A 136 16.52 24.70 36.74
CA PRO A 136 15.13 24.50 36.35
C PRO A 136 14.42 23.48 37.25
N TYR A 137 13.15 23.71 37.55
CA TYR A 137 12.26 22.81 38.28
C TYR A 137 11.47 21.95 37.30
N PHE A 138 11.63 20.62 37.35
CA PHE A 138 10.86 19.69 36.52
C PHE A 138 9.45 19.48 37.12
N TYR A 139 8.42 19.98 36.43
CA TYR A 139 7.04 19.89 36.90
C TYR A 139 6.36 18.61 36.41
N LYS A 140 5.86 17.77 37.34
CA LYS A 140 5.28 16.45 37.03
C LYS A 140 3.77 16.46 36.91
N GLY A 141 3.12 17.58 37.23
CA GLY A 141 1.66 17.75 37.15
C GLY A 141 0.92 17.67 38.48
N GLY A 142 1.61 17.70 39.62
CA GLY A 142 1.03 17.75 40.95
C GLY A 142 0.63 19.17 41.39
N ASN A 143 0.01 19.31 42.58
CA ASN A 143 -0.24 20.64 43.14
C ASN A 143 1.10 21.26 43.55
N LEU A 144 1.36 22.51 43.19
CA LEU A 144 2.65 23.15 43.38
C LEU A 144 2.65 23.99 44.67
N LEU A 145 3.40 23.55 45.68
CA LEU A 145 3.69 24.34 46.87
C LEU A 145 4.88 25.26 46.58
N ILE A 146 4.73 26.55 46.91
CA ILE A 146 5.82 27.52 46.87
C ILE A 146 5.99 28.12 48.26
N ASP A 147 7.19 27.95 48.82
CA ASP A 147 7.61 28.50 50.11
C ASP A 147 8.53 29.70 49.88
N PHE A 148 8.25 30.78 50.60
CA PHE A 148 9.15 31.93 50.72
C PHE A 148 9.64 32.02 52.16
N GLU A 149 10.95 32.02 52.32
CA GLU A 149 11.62 32.30 53.58
C GLU A 149 12.54 33.50 53.42
N ASN A 150 12.45 34.46 54.34
CA ASN A 150 13.45 35.52 54.43
C ASN A 150 14.57 35.10 55.40
N PRO A 151 15.79 34.78 54.91
CA PRO A 151 16.87 34.33 55.77
C PRO A 151 17.40 35.42 56.72
N GLU A 152 17.22 36.70 56.38
CA GLU A 152 17.70 37.88 57.12
C GLU A 152 16.58 38.93 57.29
N LYS A 153 16.79 40.00 58.04
CA LYS A 153 15.80 41.10 58.09
C LYS A 153 16.14 42.14 57.03
N GLY A 154 15.20 42.46 56.15
CA GLY A 154 15.35 43.48 55.12
C GLY A 154 14.72 44.82 55.50
N GLU A 155 14.59 45.71 54.53
CA GLU A 155 13.79 46.93 54.71
C GLU A 155 12.30 46.64 54.54
N LYS A 156 11.42 47.44 55.16
CA LYS A 156 9.97 47.24 55.02
C LYS A 156 9.52 47.54 53.59
N ILE A 157 8.86 46.58 52.95
CA ILE A 157 8.40 46.70 51.57
C ILE A 157 6.88 46.87 51.52
N SER A 158 6.39 48.11 51.41
CA SER A 158 4.94 48.38 51.41
C SER A 158 4.27 48.10 50.05
N LYS A 159 4.46 46.91 49.47
CA LYS A 159 3.86 46.50 48.19
C LYS A 159 2.83 45.39 48.38
N LYS A 160 1.80 45.39 47.53
CA LYS A 160 0.80 44.32 47.46
C LYS A 160 0.91 43.60 46.12
N PHE A 161 0.56 42.32 46.13
CA PHE A 161 0.55 41.45 44.97
C PHE A 161 -0.89 41.25 44.50
N TYR A 162 -1.10 41.22 43.19
CA TYR A 162 -2.37 40.80 42.60
C TYR A 162 -2.56 39.29 42.75
N GLY A 163 -3.81 38.84 42.74
CA GLY A 163 -4.16 37.41 42.79
C GLY A 163 -5.65 37.18 42.96
N LYS A 164 -6.02 36.02 43.50
CA LYS A 164 -7.41 35.69 43.86
C LYS A 164 -7.50 35.16 45.29
N LYS A 165 -8.63 35.43 45.94
CA LYS A 165 -9.00 34.73 47.17
C LYS A 165 -9.33 33.27 46.89
N VAL A 166 -8.66 32.38 47.59
CA VAL A 166 -8.86 30.93 47.53
C VAL A 166 -8.78 30.40 48.95
N GLU A 167 -9.90 29.87 49.45
CA GLU A 167 -9.99 29.37 50.82
C GLU A 167 -8.97 28.25 51.07
N GLY A 168 -8.30 28.28 52.23
CA GLY A 168 -7.31 27.28 52.59
C GLY A 168 -5.96 27.41 51.87
N ALA A 169 -5.80 28.28 50.88
CA ALA A 169 -4.67 28.15 49.95
C ALA A 169 -3.31 28.69 50.43
N SER A 170 -3.25 29.49 51.50
CA SER A 170 -2.00 30.12 51.92
C SER A 170 -1.93 30.52 53.39
N ILE A 171 -0.70 30.44 53.91
CA ILE A 171 -0.35 30.78 55.28
C ILE A 171 0.91 31.66 55.33
N ALA A 172 1.02 32.50 56.36
CA ALA A 172 2.26 33.21 56.65
C ALA A 172 2.46 33.50 58.14
N VAL A 173 3.72 33.67 58.53
CA VAL A 173 4.13 34.08 59.87
C VAL A 173 5.32 35.05 59.79
N PHE A 174 5.44 35.93 60.78
CA PHE A 174 6.57 36.83 60.92
C PHE A 174 6.92 37.02 62.40
N ASP A 175 8.22 37.14 62.71
CA ASP A 175 8.71 37.35 64.08
C ASP A 175 10.04 38.13 64.11
N ALA A 176 10.30 38.79 65.23
CA ALA A 176 11.56 39.49 65.46
C ALA A 176 12.71 38.51 65.71
N ASP A 177 12.41 37.29 66.14
CA ASP A 177 13.36 36.22 66.43
C ASP A 177 13.16 35.05 65.46
N LYS A 178 14.16 34.76 64.62
CA LYS A 178 14.10 33.70 63.60
C LYS A 178 13.75 32.34 64.21
N SER A 179 14.26 32.06 65.41
CA SER A 179 14.06 30.77 66.09
C SER A 179 12.60 30.51 66.47
N LYS A 180 11.75 31.55 66.48
CA LYS A 180 10.34 31.45 66.85
C LYS A 180 9.40 31.22 65.67
N LEU A 181 9.86 31.40 64.43
CA LEU A 181 9.00 31.27 63.25
C LEU A 181 8.31 29.91 63.17
N GLU A 182 9.08 28.84 63.36
CA GLU A 182 8.58 27.45 63.28
C GLU A 182 7.69 27.05 64.46
N SER A 183 7.74 27.79 65.58
CA SER A 183 6.94 27.51 66.79
C SER A 183 5.61 28.27 66.86
N ARG A 184 5.41 29.25 65.96
CA ARG A 184 4.22 30.09 65.96
C ARG A 184 3.13 29.47 65.10
N THR A 185 1.89 29.58 65.56
CA THR A 185 0.72 29.24 64.75
C THR A 185 0.66 30.18 63.54
N PRO A 186 0.68 29.66 62.30
CA PRO A 186 0.59 30.48 61.11
C PRO A 186 -0.78 31.15 60.98
N ASN A 187 -0.80 32.34 60.36
CA ASN A 187 -2.07 32.99 60.01
C ASN A 187 -2.50 32.53 58.62
N GLN A 188 -3.79 32.21 58.48
CA GLN A 188 -4.41 31.89 57.20
C GLN A 188 -4.70 33.16 56.40
N TYR A 189 -4.32 33.18 55.12
CA TYR A 189 -4.52 34.32 54.22
C TYR A 189 -5.47 34.08 53.05
N ASN A 190 -5.81 32.81 52.77
CA ASN A 190 -6.80 32.42 51.75
C ASN A 190 -6.59 33.13 50.41
N PHE A 191 -5.35 33.16 49.93
CA PHE A 191 -4.96 33.93 48.75
C PHE A 191 -3.88 33.23 47.94
N ILE A 192 -4.06 33.17 46.62
CA ILE A 192 -3.03 32.71 45.69
C ILE A 192 -2.60 33.92 44.83
N PRO A 193 -1.29 34.25 44.78
CA PRO A 193 -0.80 35.37 44.00
C PRO A 193 -0.82 35.07 42.50
N THR A 194 -1.11 36.09 41.69
CA THR A 194 -0.96 36.04 40.24
C THR A 194 0.51 35.72 39.93
N THR A 195 0.74 34.56 39.34
CA THR A 195 2.09 34.05 39.08
C THR A 195 2.20 33.72 37.60
N THR A 196 3.21 34.28 36.94
CA THR A 196 3.62 33.87 35.59
C THR A 196 4.78 32.90 35.71
N PHE A 197 4.58 31.69 35.24
CA PHE A 197 5.62 30.68 35.10
C PHE A 197 6.24 30.76 33.72
N MET A 198 7.56 30.64 33.65
CA MET A 198 8.32 30.54 32.42
C MET A 198 8.98 29.17 32.38
N TYR A 199 8.78 28.44 31.29
CA TYR A 199 9.18 27.04 31.18
C TYR A 199 9.66 26.69 29.77
N TYR A 200 10.50 25.65 29.71
CA TYR A 200 10.89 24.99 28.47
C TYR A 200 9.91 23.84 28.19
N PRO A 201 9.18 23.86 27.07
CA PRO A 201 8.23 22.80 26.74
C PRO A 201 8.96 21.49 26.46
N CYS A 202 8.42 20.39 26.97
CA CYS A 202 8.85 19.04 26.58
C CYS A 202 8.50 18.79 25.10
N PRO A 203 9.37 18.16 24.29
CA PRO A 203 8.94 17.62 23.01
C PRO A 203 7.78 16.63 23.18
N VAL A 204 6.94 16.51 22.17
CA VAL A 204 5.82 15.56 22.16
C VAL A 204 6.09 14.52 21.09
N ILE A 205 6.25 13.26 21.48
CA ILE A 205 6.38 12.15 20.53
C ILE A 205 5.02 11.95 19.86
N THR A 206 5.01 11.88 18.54
CA THR A 206 3.78 11.86 17.73
C THR A 206 3.60 10.58 16.93
N GLY A 207 4.57 9.67 16.96
CA GLY A 207 4.43 8.37 16.32
C GLY A 207 5.75 7.64 16.15
N ILE A 208 5.66 6.32 16.10
CA ILE A 208 6.81 5.41 15.97
C ILE A 208 6.51 4.42 14.86
N ASN A 209 7.52 4.10 14.07
CA ASN A 209 7.48 2.95 13.17
C ASN A 209 8.73 2.11 13.42
N THR A 210 8.54 0.83 13.73
CA THR A 210 9.63 -0.12 13.95
C THR A 210 9.83 -1.03 12.74
N THR A 211 11.07 -1.47 12.57
CA THR A 211 11.45 -2.63 11.78
C THR A 211 12.24 -3.57 12.71
N PRO A 212 12.56 -4.81 12.30
CA PRO A 212 13.35 -5.71 13.14
C PRO A 212 14.69 -5.13 13.60
N THR A 213 15.26 -4.18 12.85
CA THR A 213 16.59 -3.62 13.15
C THR A 213 16.63 -2.10 13.20
N SER A 214 15.47 -1.42 13.20
CA SER A 214 15.43 0.03 13.31
C SER A 214 14.14 0.55 13.93
N ALA A 215 14.20 1.77 14.47
CA ALA A 215 13.03 2.49 14.96
C ALA A 215 13.06 3.93 14.45
N THR A 216 12.01 4.35 13.74
CA THR A 216 11.82 5.74 13.33
C THR A 216 10.89 6.43 14.29
N VAL A 217 11.39 7.44 15.00
CA VAL A 217 10.64 8.20 16.00
C VAL A 217 10.30 9.58 15.45
N ASN A 218 9.03 9.95 15.53
CA ASN A 218 8.51 11.26 15.15
C ASN A 218 8.17 12.03 16.42
N TRP A 219 8.53 13.31 16.45
CA TRP A 219 8.11 14.22 17.51
C TRP A 219 7.83 15.62 16.99
N THR A 220 7.11 16.39 17.78
CA THR A 220 6.91 17.82 17.61
C THR A 220 7.53 18.58 18.78
N GLY A 221 7.94 19.81 18.51
CA GLY A 221 8.47 20.70 19.52
C GLY A 221 8.97 21.98 18.89
N GLU A 222 9.13 23.01 19.70
CA GLU A 222 9.50 24.34 19.24
C GLU A 222 11.04 24.56 19.19
N ASN A 223 11.82 23.53 19.54
CA ASN A 223 13.29 23.58 19.48
C ASN A 223 13.81 23.34 18.05
N ASN A 224 14.91 24.04 17.70
CA ASN A 224 15.56 23.91 16.39
C ASN A 224 16.51 22.69 16.28
N SER A 225 16.81 22.03 17.39
CA SER A 225 17.70 20.88 17.51
C SER A 225 17.34 20.08 18.77
N TYR A 226 17.55 18.76 18.74
CA TYR A 226 17.21 17.84 19.80
C TYR A 226 18.36 16.88 20.10
N ARG A 227 18.46 16.44 21.35
CA ARG A 227 19.25 15.27 21.74
C ARG A 227 18.33 14.06 21.80
N LEU A 228 18.72 12.99 21.13
CA LEU A 228 18.09 11.68 21.24
C LEU A 228 19.03 10.73 21.99
N ARG A 229 18.47 9.85 22.82
CA ARG A 229 19.23 8.72 23.37
C ARG A 229 18.36 7.48 23.42
N TYR A 230 18.97 6.33 23.31
CA TYR A 230 18.27 5.05 23.40
C TYR A 230 19.09 4.01 24.18
N SER A 231 18.39 3.08 24.82
CA SER A 231 18.97 1.98 25.59
C SER A 231 18.11 0.74 25.42
N GLU A 232 18.74 -0.44 25.38
CA GLU A 232 18.03 -1.72 25.52
C GLU A 232 17.30 -1.76 26.87
N ILE A 233 16.11 -2.34 26.89
CA ILE A 233 15.34 -2.66 28.09
C ILE A 233 14.94 -4.13 28.06
N SER A 234 14.62 -4.71 29.21
CA SER A 234 14.48 -6.16 29.34
C SER A 234 13.21 -6.70 28.68
N PHE A 235 12.16 -5.88 28.63
CA PHE A 235 10.86 -6.24 28.09
C PHE A 235 10.02 -4.97 27.87
N PHE A 236 9.19 -4.95 26.84
CA PHE A 236 8.16 -3.96 26.61
C PHE A 236 7.10 -4.53 25.67
N ASP A 237 5.83 -4.28 26.00
CA ASP A 237 4.67 -4.61 25.19
C ASP A 237 3.61 -3.51 25.35
N ASP A 238 3.18 -2.95 24.23
CA ASP A 238 2.11 -1.95 24.10
C ASP A 238 0.79 -2.58 23.63
N PHE A 239 0.75 -3.91 23.44
CA PHE A 239 -0.42 -4.69 23.03
C PHE A 239 -1.03 -4.34 21.67
N GLU A 240 -0.37 -3.53 20.85
CA GLU A 240 -0.82 -3.19 19.49
C GLU A 240 -0.83 -4.41 18.57
N ASN A 241 -0.06 -5.44 18.91
CA ASN A 241 -0.01 -6.74 18.23
C ASN A 241 -0.81 -7.84 18.95
N GLY A 242 -1.61 -7.45 19.93
CA GLY A 242 -2.42 -8.36 20.72
C GLY A 242 -1.64 -9.03 21.87
N LEU A 243 -2.06 -10.23 22.26
CA LEU A 243 -1.50 -11.00 23.38
C LEU A 243 -0.46 -12.04 22.94
N ASP A 244 0.26 -11.80 21.85
CA ASP A 244 1.24 -12.79 21.37
C ASP A 244 2.34 -13.06 22.42
N GLY A 245 2.67 -14.33 22.63
CA GLY A 245 3.60 -14.76 23.69
C GLY A 245 3.08 -14.68 25.15
N TRP A 246 1.96 -14.02 25.41
CA TRP A 246 1.36 -13.97 26.75
C TRP A 246 0.58 -15.25 27.08
N THR A 247 0.54 -15.60 28.36
CA THR A 247 -0.30 -16.70 28.86
C THR A 247 -1.46 -16.15 29.69
N VAL A 248 -2.69 -16.48 29.32
CA VAL A 248 -3.89 -16.19 30.10
C VAL A 248 -4.35 -17.45 30.83
N ALA A 249 -4.57 -17.36 32.14
CA ALA A 249 -5.08 -18.48 32.94
C ALA A 249 -6.23 -18.05 33.86
N ARG A 250 -7.24 -18.91 33.99
CA ARG A 250 -8.41 -18.72 34.87
C ARG A 250 -8.43 -19.81 35.94
N ASN A 251 -8.34 -19.40 37.20
CA ASN A 251 -8.52 -20.28 38.37
C ASN A 251 -9.86 -20.05 39.09
N GLY A 252 -10.59 -18.99 38.75
CA GLY A 252 -11.82 -18.54 39.39
C GLY A 252 -13.10 -18.84 38.60
N GLN A 253 -14.19 -18.17 38.97
CA GLN A 253 -15.43 -18.16 38.18
C GLN A 253 -15.26 -17.26 36.95
N GLY A 254 -16.11 -17.43 35.94
CA GLY A 254 -16.08 -16.59 34.73
C GLY A 254 -16.39 -17.36 33.44
N THR A 255 -16.33 -16.65 32.32
CA THR A 255 -16.38 -17.17 30.94
C THR A 255 -15.18 -16.64 30.16
N ASN A 256 -14.99 -17.08 28.92
CA ASN A 256 -13.89 -16.56 28.09
C ASN A 256 -14.01 -15.04 27.88
N ASP A 257 -15.22 -14.50 27.95
CA ASP A 257 -15.47 -13.05 27.87
C ASP A 257 -15.07 -12.32 29.16
N THR A 258 -14.73 -12.99 30.26
CA THR A 258 -14.29 -12.33 31.50
C THR A 258 -12.79 -12.40 31.73
N ASP A 259 -12.08 -13.21 30.96
CA ASP A 259 -10.63 -13.34 31.04
C ASP A 259 -9.92 -12.09 30.50
N TRP A 260 -8.62 -12.01 30.77
CA TRP A 260 -7.73 -11.09 30.11
C TRP A 260 -7.83 -11.25 28.59
N GLN A 261 -8.17 -10.16 27.91
CA GLN A 261 -8.37 -10.13 26.48
C GLN A 261 -7.97 -8.76 25.92
N ILE A 262 -7.63 -8.71 24.63
CA ILE A 262 -7.39 -7.46 23.93
C ILE A 262 -8.69 -6.68 23.80
N ILE A 263 -8.59 -5.36 23.98
CA ILE A 263 -9.68 -4.41 23.76
C ILE A 263 -9.19 -3.30 22.85
N GLN A 264 -10.02 -2.94 21.86
CA GLN A 264 -9.77 -1.80 20.98
C GLN A 264 -10.32 -0.51 21.60
N ASN A 265 -9.61 0.59 21.40
CA ASN A 265 -9.99 1.92 21.87
C ASN A 265 -11.16 2.53 21.07
N ASN A 266 -12.38 2.09 21.37
CA ASN A 266 -13.60 2.55 20.71
C ASN A 266 -14.34 3.62 21.53
N ASP A 267 -13.79 4.84 21.61
CA ASP A 267 -14.33 6.04 22.30
C ASP A 267 -14.47 5.95 23.84
N ASN A 268 -14.05 4.84 24.47
CA ASN A 268 -14.15 4.61 25.93
C ASN A 268 -12.80 4.67 26.68
N ASN A 269 -11.74 5.21 26.04
CA ASN A 269 -10.39 5.32 26.63
C ASN A 269 -9.80 3.95 27.02
N ALA A 270 -9.98 2.94 26.17
CA ALA A 270 -9.67 1.54 26.49
C ALA A 270 -8.18 1.17 26.38
N SER A 271 -7.36 2.07 25.85
CA SER A 271 -5.90 2.04 25.89
C SER A 271 -5.38 3.32 26.57
N TYR A 272 -4.14 3.28 27.06
CA TYR A 272 -3.42 4.46 27.53
C TYR A 272 -2.79 5.21 26.35
N GLU A 273 -2.19 4.47 25.43
CA GLU A 273 -1.59 4.94 24.18
C GLU A 273 -1.93 3.94 23.07
N GLY A 274 -1.95 4.36 21.79
CA GLY A 274 -2.27 3.44 20.69
C GLY A 274 -3.75 3.03 20.60
N ASP A 275 -4.02 2.01 19.78
CA ASP A 275 -5.36 1.53 19.45
C ASP A 275 -5.82 0.39 20.37
N TYR A 276 -4.91 -0.28 21.08
CA TYR A 276 -5.19 -1.49 21.84
C TYR A 276 -4.67 -1.46 23.28
N GLY A 277 -5.28 -2.27 24.14
CA GLY A 277 -4.84 -2.54 25.50
C GLY A 277 -5.40 -3.87 25.96
N VAL A 278 -5.19 -4.25 27.23
CA VAL A 278 -5.71 -5.50 27.78
C VAL A 278 -6.73 -5.24 28.89
N ILE A 279 -7.85 -5.96 28.86
CA ILE A 279 -8.95 -5.84 29.83
C ILE A 279 -9.30 -7.17 30.48
N VAL A 280 -9.72 -7.13 31.75
CA VAL A 280 -10.30 -8.25 32.51
C VAL A 280 -11.60 -7.79 33.18
N TYR A 281 -12.58 -8.68 33.38
CA TYR A 281 -13.89 -8.34 33.94
C TYR A 281 -14.25 -9.18 35.17
N SER A 282 -14.63 -8.54 36.27
CA SER A 282 -15.34 -9.21 37.39
C SER A 282 -16.88 -9.07 37.30
N TYR A 283 -17.38 -8.17 36.45
CA TYR A 283 -18.81 -8.04 36.13
C TYR A 283 -19.01 -7.78 34.63
N ARG A 284 -19.76 -8.66 33.95
CA ARG A 284 -20.08 -8.52 32.52
C ARG A 284 -21.47 -9.08 32.23
N ASN A 285 -22.17 -8.51 31.25
CA ASN A 285 -23.50 -8.97 30.82
C ASN A 285 -24.52 -9.12 31.96
N LYS A 286 -24.54 -8.15 32.87
CA LYS A 286 -25.40 -8.13 34.07
C LYS A 286 -25.19 -9.29 35.05
N THR A 287 -24.01 -9.91 35.00
CA THR A 287 -23.63 -11.05 35.83
C THR A 287 -22.31 -10.75 36.54
N SER A 288 -22.28 -11.03 37.84
CA SER A 288 -21.10 -10.87 38.70
C SER A 288 -20.34 -12.19 38.80
N TYR A 289 -19.02 -12.12 38.84
CA TYR A 289 -18.13 -13.26 38.92
C TYR A 289 -17.11 -13.04 40.05
N ASN A 290 -16.82 -14.09 40.80
CA ASN A 290 -15.68 -14.13 41.69
C ASN A 290 -14.46 -14.64 40.90
N VAL A 291 -13.69 -13.72 40.35
CA VAL A 291 -12.63 -14.04 39.37
C VAL A 291 -11.31 -14.36 40.05
N ASP A 292 -10.46 -15.10 39.35
CA ASP A 292 -9.06 -15.35 39.69
C ASP A 292 -8.31 -15.54 38.37
N ASN A 293 -8.04 -14.42 37.72
CA ASN A 293 -7.61 -14.34 36.33
C ASN A 293 -6.18 -13.81 36.23
N TRP A 294 -5.34 -14.54 35.52
CA TRP A 294 -3.90 -14.31 35.41
C TRP A 294 -3.53 -13.94 33.99
N LEU A 295 -2.77 -12.85 33.85
CA LEU A 295 -2.05 -12.49 32.63
C LEU A 295 -0.56 -12.59 32.91
N ILE A 296 0.11 -13.50 32.22
CA ILE A 296 1.50 -13.88 32.51
C ILE A 296 2.37 -13.53 31.30
N THR A 297 3.47 -12.82 31.54
CA THR A 297 4.44 -12.45 30.49
C THR A 297 5.05 -13.69 29.82
N PRO A 298 5.67 -13.55 28.64
CA PRO A 298 6.72 -14.46 28.20
C PRO A 298 7.85 -14.59 29.25
N GLN A 299 8.80 -15.51 29.03
CA GLN A 299 10.01 -15.56 29.85
C GLN A 299 10.88 -14.32 29.56
N VAL A 300 11.13 -13.52 30.58
CA VAL A 300 11.84 -12.23 30.48
C VAL A 300 13.05 -12.20 31.38
N LYS A 301 14.00 -11.31 31.07
CA LYS A 301 15.12 -11.00 31.96
C LYS A 301 14.63 -10.08 33.08
N LEU A 302 14.74 -10.54 34.30
CA LEU A 302 14.34 -9.82 35.52
C LEU A 302 15.45 -8.89 36.01
N GLY A 303 15.06 -7.85 36.73
CA GLY A 303 15.93 -6.78 37.24
C GLY A 303 15.31 -5.39 37.07
N GLY A 304 15.91 -4.38 37.69
CA GLY A 304 15.45 -3.00 37.55
C GLY A 304 14.03 -2.74 38.09
N GLN A 305 13.15 -2.20 37.24
CA GLN A 305 11.79 -1.77 37.58
C GLN A 305 10.77 -2.27 36.56
N LEU A 306 9.72 -2.93 37.02
CA LEU A 306 8.51 -3.14 36.23
C LEU A 306 7.68 -1.84 36.24
N LYS A 307 7.23 -1.41 35.07
CA LYS A 307 6.28 -0.31 34.90
C LYS A 307 5.16 -0.70 33.96
N TYR A 308 3.96 -0.23 34.26
CA TYR A 308 2.78 -0.43 33.44
C TYR A 308 1.73 0.63 33.80
N TRP A 309 0.82 0.89 32.88
CA TRP A 309 -0.35 1.74 33.11
C TRP A 309 -1.54 0.88 33.49
N VAL A 310 -2.32 1.32 34.47
CA VAL A 310 -3.53 0.63 34.92
C VAL A 310 -4.66 1.63 35.19
N ARG A 311 -5.88 1.21 34.90
CA ARG A 311 -7.11 1.88 35.35
C ARG A 311 -8.29 0.92 35.50
N VAL A 312 -9.36 1.39 36.11
CA VAL A 312 -10.68 0.72 36.08
C VAL A 312 -11.65 1.44 35.15
N GLY A 313 -12.60 0.70 34.58
CA GLY A 313 -13.62 1.28 33.71
C GLY A 313 -14.58 2.25 34.43
N ASP A 314 -14.77 2.09 35.75
CA ASP A 314 -15.59 2.98 36.59
C ASP A 314 -14.99 3.05 38.00
N ALA A 315 -14.59 4.25 38.42
CA ALA A 315 -13.95 4.51 39.72
C ALA A 315 -14.82 4.10 40.93
N LYS A 316 -16.12 3.89 40.75
CA LYS A 316 -17.04 3.43 41.79
C LYS A 316 -16.87 1.93 42.10
N TYR A 317 -16.32 1.16 41.17
CA TYR A 317 -16.16 -0.30 41.25
C TYR A 317 -14.68 -0.66 41.07
N PRO A 318 -13.83 -0.38 42.08
CA PRO A 318 -12.39 -0.64 41.99
C PRO A 318 -12.11 -2.14 41.90
N GLU A 319 -11.28 -2.54 40.93
CA GLU A 319 -10.74 -3.90 40.84
C GLU A 319 -9.47 -4.03 41.68
N HIS A 320 -9.36 -5.15 42.41
CA HIS A 320 -8.23 -5.49 43.23
C HIS A 320 -7.32 -6.50 42.53
N TYR A 321 -6.03 -6.17 42.45
CA TYR A 321 -5.06 -6.99 41.74
C TYR A 321 -3.71 -7.06 42.46
N GLY A 322 -2.94 -8.10 42.12
CA GLY A 322 -1.58 -8.29 42.59
C GLY A 322 -0.62 -8.55 41.44
N ILE A 323 0.64 -8.15 41.66
CA ILE A 323 1.76 -8.48 40.79
C ILE A 323 2.50 -9.65 41.40
N TYR A 324 2.73 -10.67 40.59
CA TYR A 324 3.38 -11.90 41.01
C TYR A 324 4.61 -12.17 40.15
N ILE A 325 5.56 -12.92 40.71
CA ILE A 325 6.82 -13.29 40.05
C ILE A 325 7.08 -14.79 40.16
N SER A 326 7.63 -15.38 39.11
CA SER A 326 8.13 -16.76 39.09
C SER A 326 9.51 -16.77 38.44
N THR A 327 10.45 -17.52 39.01
CA THR A 327 11.82 -17.73 38.46
C THR A 327 12.00 -19.12 37.88
N THR A 328 10.93 -19.92 37.79
CA THR A 328 10.97 -21.32 37.35
C THR A 328 10.15 -21.55 36.08
N ASP A 329 8.82 -21.48 36.17
CA ASP A 329 7.88 -21.74 35.08
C ASP A 329 6.66 -20.81 35.15
N ASN A 330 5.75 -20.92 34.17
CA ASN A 330 4.53 -20.13 34.06
C ASN A 330 3.28 -20.82 34.64
N ASN A 331 3.42 -21.87 35.46
CA ASN A 331 2.27 -22.44 36.17
C ASN A 331 1.86 -21.51 37.31
N THR A 332 0.55 -21.27 37.49
CA THR A 332 0.04 -20.33 38.51
C THR A 332 0.47 -20.68 39.94
N GLU A 333 0.81 -21.95 40.22
CA GLU A 333 1.32 -22.43 41.52
C GLU A 333 2.77 -22.01 41.82
N SER A 334 3.56 -21.67 40.79
CA SER A 334 4.98 -21.28 40.93
C SER A 334 5.15 -19.80 41.28
N PHE A 335 4.08 -19.01 41.18
CA PHE A 335 4.11 -17.57 41.38
C PHE A 335 4.06 -17.16 42.85
N GLN A 336 4.91 -16.22 43.22
CA GLN A 336 4.93 -15.58 44.53
C GLN A 336 4.49 -14.13 44.42
N LEU A 337 3.77 -13.62 45.42
CA LEU A 337 3.34 -12.23 45.45
C LEU A 337 4.58 -11.32 45.50
N LEU A 338 4.73 -10.45 44.50
CA LEU A 338 5.79 -9.47 44.40
C LEU A 338 5.34 -8.11 44.96
N ALA A 339 4.15 -7.66 44.55
CA ALA A 339 3.57 -6.41 45.02
C ALA A 339 2.04 -6.48 45.00
N SER A 340 1.39 -5.72 45.90
CA SER A 340 -0.06 -5.49 45.90
C SER A 340 -0.28 -3.97 45.88
N PRO A 341 -0.35 -3.36 44.68
CA PRO A 341 -0.50 -1.90 44.55
C PRO A 341 -1.81 -1.36 45.12
N GLY A 342 -2.79 -2.23 45.36
CA GLY A 342 -4.12 -1.86 45.84
C GLY A 342 -5.10 -1.64 44.69
N ASP A 343 -6.14 -0.86 44.96
CA ASP A 343 -7.25 -0.62 44.04
C ASP A 343 -6.84 0.35 42.92
N ALA A 344 -7.07 -0.05 41.67
CA ALA A 344 -6.79 0.79 40.52
C ALA A 344 -7.72 2.02 40.45
N SER A 345 -7.19 3.14 39.96
CA SER A 345 -7.90 4.42 39.86
C SER A 345 -8.80 4.47 38.60
N GLY A 346 -9.79 5.38 38.58
CA GLY A 346 -10.60 5.62 37.37
C GLY A 346 -9.84 6.32 36.23
N GLU A 347 -8.75 7.00 36.58
CA GLU A 347 -7.80 7.57 35.62
C GLU A 347 -6.63 6.60 35.40
N TRP A 348 -6.00 6.68 34.23
CA TRP A 348 -4.76 5.94 33.97
C TRP A 348 -3.66 6.37 34.94
N THR A 349 -3.09 5.39 35.63
CA THR A 349 -1.99 5.58 36.58
C THR A 349 -0.84 4.67 36.25
N GLU A 350 0.38 5.20 36.22
CA GLU A 350 1.59 4.40 36.08
C GLU A 350 1.92 3.77 37.45
N VAL A 351 2.11 2.45 37.46
CA VAL A 351 2.58 1.73 38.65
C VAL A 351 4.01 1.30 38.41
N THR A 352 4.87 1.48 39.42
CA THR A 352 6.27 1.05 39.41
C THR A 352 6.50 0.02 40.51
N VAL A 353 7.06 -1.13 40.15
CA VAL A 353 7.41 -2.22 41.08
C VAL A 353 8.91 -2.52 40.98
N ASP A 354 9.59 -2.56 42.12
CA ASP A 354 11.01 -2.85 42.20
C ASP A 354 11.29 -4.34 41.92
N LEU A 355 12.17 -4.60 40.95
CA LEU A 355 12.65 -5.92 40.56
C LEU A 355 14.15 -6.11 40.86
N SER A 356 14.80 -5.17 41.54
CA SER A 356 16.24 -5.17 41.79
C SER A 356 16.74 -6.44 42.50
N ALA A 357 15.90 -7.09 43.30
CA ALA A 357 16.24 -8.35 43.98
C ALA A 357 16.45 -9.54 43.02
N TYR A 358 15.96 -9.42 41.78
CA TYR A 358 15.98 -10.47 40.76
C TYR A 358 16.93 -10.14 39.60
N GLU A 359 17.82 -9.17 39.80
CA GLU A 359 18.74 -8.67 38.77
C GLU A 359 19.50 -9.80 38.05
N GLY A 360 19.32 -9.87 36.73
CA GLY A 360 20.00 -10.82 35.86
C GLY A 360 19.40 -12.24 35.82
N GLN A 361 18.33 -12.52 36.55
CA GLN A 361 17.62 -13.81 36.49
C GLN A 361 16.66 -13.84 35.30
N MET A 362 16.33 -15.03 34.79
CA MET A 362 15.23 -15.22 33.84
C MET A 362 13.99 -15.67 34.61
N GLY A 363 12.81 -15.17 34.24
CA GLY A 363 11.56 -15.53 34.90
C GLY A 363 10.33 -14.93 34.25
N TYR A 364 9.24 -14.86 35.00
CA TYR A 364 7.91 -14.45 34.53
C TYR A 364 7.30 -13.46 35.53
N ILE A 365 6.56 -12.48 35.02
CA ILE A 365 5.72 -11.58 35.81
C ILE A 365 4.26 -11.91 35.49
N ALA A 366 3.39 -11.84 36.49
CA ALA A 366 1.97 -12.03 36.29
C ALA A 366 1.14 -10.93 36.95
N PHE A 367 0.10 -10.50 36.24
CA PHE A 367 -0.97 -9.64 36.71
C PHE A 367 -2.16 -10.52 37.07
N ARG A 368 -2.56 -10.51 38.34
CA ARG A 368 -3.64 -11.36 38.84
C ARG A 368 -4.77 -10.52 39.40
N ASP A 369 -5.94 -10.62 38.80
CA ASP A 369 -7.20 -10.04 39.31
C ASP A 369 -7.96 -11.07 40.15
N GLN A 370 -8.35 -10.68 41.36
CA GLN A 370 -9.04 -11.53 42.34
C GLN A 370 -10.34 -10.91 42.86
N SER A 371 -11.00 -10.13 42.01
CA SER A 371 -12.13 -9.31 42.42
C SER A 371 -13.47 -10.05 42.35
N ASN A 372 -14.48 -9.49 43.02
CA ASN A 372 -15.85 -9.99 42.97
C ASN A 372 -16.83 -8.82 42.88
N ASP A 373 -17.70 -8.87 41.87
CA ASP A 373 -18.78 -7.90 41.66
C ASP A 373 -18.32 -6.44 41.60
N GLN A 374 -17.23 -6.18 40.86
CA GLN A 374 -16.75 -4.83 40.57
C GLN A 374 -17.14 -4.46 39.13
N TYR A 375 -16.21 -4.33 38.18
CA TYR A 375 -16.54 -4.07 36.79
C TYR A 375 -15.49 -4.62 35.81
N ASN A 376 -14.42 -3.86 35.59
CA ASN A 376 -13.25 -4.27 34.82
C ASN A 376 -12.01 -3.44 35.16
N MET A 377 -10.86 -4.03 34.85
CA MET A 377 -9.54 -3.42 34.93
C MET A 377 -8.87 -3.48 33.56
N LEU A 378 -8.17 -2.41 33.22
CA LEU A 378 -7.37 -2.30 32.01
C LEU A 378 -5.89 -2.12 32.38
N ILE A 379 -5.02 -2.75 31.59
CA ILE A 379 -3.57 -2.59 31.66
C ILE A 379 -3.03 -2.29 30.26
N ASP A 380 -2.01 -1.45 30.21
CA ASP A 380 -1.34 -1.07 28.98
C ASP A 380 0.15 -0.72 29.21
N ASN A 381 0.96 -0.68 28.15
CA ASN A 381 2.37 -0.26 28.14
C ASN A 381 3.21 -0.95 29.24
N VAL A 382 3.24 -2.28 29.24
CA VAL A 382 3.97 -3.08 30.24
C VAL A 382 5.44 -3.18 29.85
N GLY A 383 6.36 -2.75 30.71
CA GLY A 383 7.80 -2.87 30.46
C GLY A 383 8.66 -3.09 31.69
N ILE A 384 9.85 -3.65 31.49
CA ILE A 384 10.87 -3.87 32.51
C ILE A 384 12.12 -3.06 32.16
N TYR A 385 12.43 -2.09 33.00
CA TYR A 385 13.45 -1.07 32.76
C TYR A 385 14.63 -1.26 33.71
N PRO A 386 15.88 -1.28 33.23
CA PRO A 386 17.04 -1.35 34.10
C PRO A 386 17.16 -0.07 34.95
N ASN A 387 17.62 -0.19 36.20
CA ASN A 387 17.87 0.98 37.06
C ASN A 387 18.98 1.89 36.50
N ASN A 388 19.96 1.29 35.81
CA ASN A 388 21.10 1.97 35.20
C ASN A 388 21.19 1.61 33.71
N PRO A 389 20.37 2.22 32.84
CA PRO A 389 20.42 1.97 31.40
C PRO A 389 21.74 2.44 30.77
N GLU A 390 22.27 1.64 29.85
CA GLU A 390 23.43 2.02 29.03
C GLU A 390 22.97 2.81 27.81
N TRP A 391 23.16 4.13 27.86
CA TRP A 391 22.65 5.02 26.81
C TRP A 391 23.61 5.14 25.63
N THR A 392 23.08 4.96 24.42
CA THR A 392 23.64 5.53 23.20
C THR A 392 23.04 6.90 22.96
N VAL A 393 23.87 7.92 22.75
CA VAL A 393 23.46 9.32 22.61
C VAL A 393 23.70 9.81 21.19
N VAL A 394 22.72 10.51 20.63
CA VAL A 394 22.77 11.19 19.35
C VAL A 394 22.47 12.67 19.57
N GLU A 395 23.43 13.52 19.25
CA GLU A 395 23.30 14.99 19.33
C GLU A 395 22.74 15.56 18.02
N ASP A 396 22.21 16.78 18.09
CA ASP A 396 21.81 17.59 16.95
C ASP A 396 20.83 16.93 15.96
N THR A 397 19.87 16.17 16.50
CA THR A 397 18.84 15.48 15.73
C THR A 397 17.65 16.39 15.40
N THR A 398 16.93 16.03 14.34
CA THR A 398 15.66 16.64 13.93
C THR A 398 14.60 15.55 13.76
N SER A 399 13.33 15.91 13.96
CA SER A 399 12.21 15.00 13.70
C SER A 399 11.89 14.94 12.19
N PRO A 400 11.62 13.76 11.62
CA PRO A 400 11.78 12.43 12.22
C PRO A 400 13.23 11.95 12.27
N TYR A 401 13.54 11.04 13.19
CA TYR A 401 14.86 10.40 13.28
C TYR A 401 14.75 8.88 13.31
N THR A 402 15.59 8.22 12.51
CA THR A 402 15.68 6.75 12.44
C THR A 402 16.92 6.26 13.19
N ILE A 403 16.70 5.38 14.17
CA ILE A 403 17.74 4.64 14.87
C ILE A 403 17.97 3.34 14.12
N ASP A 404 19.16 3.18 13.51
CA ASP A 404 19.54 1.99 12.77
C ASP A 404 20.36 1.01 13.63
N ASN A 405 20.47 -0.25 13.16
CA ASN A 405 21.26 -1.33 13.77
C ASN A 405 20.80 -1.74 15.17
N LEU A 406 19.50 -1.67 15.42
CA LEU A 406 18.89 -2.30 16.59
C LEU A 406 18.94 -3.84 16.44
N LYS A 407 19.04 -4.55 17.56
CA LYS A 407 18.85 -6.00 17.65
C LYS A 407 17.36 -6.34 17.50
N GLU A 408 17.07 -7.42 16.77
CA GLU A 408 15.73 -8.00 16.60
C GLU A 408 15.22 -8.69 17.87
N ASP A 409 13.91 -8.62 18.13
CA ASP A 409 13.23 -9.13 19.33
C ASP A 409 13.73 -8.47 20.62
N TYR A 410 14.17 -7.20 20.53
CA TYR A 410 14.58 -6.41 21.68
C TYR A 410 13.65 -5.23 21.87
N SER A 411 13.45 -4.92 23.15
CA SER A 411 12.79 -3.72 23.59
C SER A 411 13.84 -2.62 23.80
N TYR A 412 13.50 -1.39 23.42
CA TYR A 412 14.33 -0.21 23.66
C TYR A 412 13.51 0.89 24.31
N LEU A 413 14.15 1.63 25.20
CA LEU A 413 13.64 2.91 25.67
C LEU A 413 14.33 4.02 24.88
N VAL A 414 13.55 4.81 24.14
CA VAL A 414 14.03 6.00 23.43
C VAL A 414 13.62 7.23 24.21
N LYS A 415 14.54 8.18 24.35
CA LYS A 415 14.28 9.49 24.95
C LYS A 415 14.69 10.59 24.00
N ILE A 416 13.88 11.65 23.94
CA ILE A 416 14.13 12.85 23.14
C ILE A 416 14.03 14.07 24.06
N SER A 417 15.01 14.97 24.00
CA SER A 417 15.00 16.23 24.75
C SER A 417 15.36 17.39 23.84
N GLY A 418 14.68 18.51 24.04
CA GLY A 418 15.12 19.78 23.47
C GLY A 418 16.41 20.24 24.12
N LEU A 419 17.24 20.97 23.37
CA LEU A 419 18.44 21.60 23.92
C LEU A 419 18.14 23.07 24.28
N SER A 420 18.47 23.47 25.50
CA SER A 420 18.42 24.88 25.91
C SER A 420 19.54 25.69 25.25
N ALA A 421 19.51 27.02 25.38
CA ALA A 421 20.55 27.90 24.85
C ALA A 421 21.96 27.64 25.43
N GLN A 422 22.05 27.03 26.61
CA GLN A 422 23.29 26.67 27.30
C GLN A 422 23.71 25.22 27.00
N ASN A 423 23.03 24.56 26.05
CA ASN A 423 23.20 23.14 25.75
C ASN A 423 22.85 22.22 26.95
N GLU A 424 22.00 22.70 27.85
CA GLU A 424 21.49 21.93 28.97
C GLU A 424 20.27 21.12 28.52
N GLU A 425 20.14 19.92 29.08
CA GLU A 425 19.01 19.05 28.79
C GLU A 425 17.73 19.64 29.37
N VAL A 426 16.71 19.76 28.52
CA VAL A 426 15.35 20.02 28.95
C VAL A 426 14.69 18.70 29.37
N ALA A 427 13.44 18.76 29.82
CA ALA A 427 12.59 17.60 29.99
C ALA A 427 12.69 16.62 28.82
N TRP A 428 12.79 15.34 29.15
CA TRP A 428 12.85 14.24 28.21
C TRP A 428 11.43 13.74 27.92
N ALA A 429 11.03 13.80 26.66
CA ALA A 429 10.01 12.89 26.16
C ALA A 429 10.61 11.49 26.10
N GLN A 430 9.79 10.47 26.31
CA GLN A 430 10.25 9.09 26.24
C GLN A 430 9.17 8.22 25.63
N VAL A 431 9.61 7.15 24.98
CA VAL A 431 8.76 6.09 24.49
C VAL A 431 9.54 4.78 24.45
N SER A 432 8.84 3.70 24.71
CA SER A 432 9.41 2.36 24.57
C SER A 432 8.99 1.79 23.23
N VAL A 433 9.87 1.01 22.63
CA VAL A 433 9.64 0.39 21.32
C VAL A 433 10.06 -1.07 21.39
N PHE A 434 9.30 -1.93 20.72
CA PHE A 434 9.68 -3.32 20.51
C PHE A 434 10.01 -3.53 19.03
N THR A 435 11.15 -4.17 18.77
CA THR A 435 11.57 -4.55 17.41
C THR A 435 11.10 -5.97 17.16
N GLU A 436 9.97 -6.13 16.48
CA GLU A 436 9.39 -7.46 16.23
C GLU A 436 10.23 -8.33 15.30
N ALA A 437 10.26 -9.64 15.59
CA ALA A 437 10.62 -10.64 14.62
C ALA A 437 9.75 -10.57 13.36
N ASN A 438 10.43 -10.78 12.26
CA ASN A 438 9.95 -10.67 10.89
C ASN A 438 8.52 -11.15 10.58
N PRO A 439 7.73 -10.34 9.85
CA PRO A 439 6.42 -10.77 9.37
C PRO A 439 6.55 -11.96 8.41
N THR A 440 5.56 -12.87 8.45
CA THR A 440 5.45 -13.99 7.50
C THR A 440 5.55 -13.45 6.08
N PRO A 441 6.44 -13.98 5.21
CA PRO A 441 6.62 -13.42 3.89
C PRO A 441 5.31 -13.36 3.12
N SER A 442 4.97 -12.22 2.54
CA SER A 442 3.72 -12.07 1.77
C SER A 442 4.06 -11.79 0.32
N VAL A 443 3.58 -12.64 -0.59
CA VAL A 443 3.87 -12.49 -2.02
C VAL A 443 3.22 -11.20 -2.55
N ILE A 444 4.04 -10.32 -3.11
CA ILE A 444 3.59 -9.04 -3.67
C ILE A 444 3.22 -9.22 -5.13
N SER A 445 4.10 -9.87 -5.90
CA SER A 445 3.90 -10.02 -7.33
C SER A 445 4.61 -11.24 -7.90
N VAL A 446 4.01 -11.77 -8.96
CA VAL A 446 4.58 -12.84 -9.80
C VAL A 446 4.58 -12.36 -11.25
N ASN A 447 5.77 -12.02 -11.74
CA ASN A 447 5.99 -11.68 -13.14
C ASN A 447 6.38 -12.94 -13.92
N ARG A 448 5.75 -13.18 -15.06
CA ARG A 448 5.73 -14.49 -15.74
C ARG A 448 6.30 -14.30 -17.14
N GLY A 449 7.24 -15.13 -17.54
CA GLY A 449 7.71 -15.27 -18.92
C GLY A 449 7.27 -16.61 -19.51
N LYS A 450 7.70 -16.92 -20.73
CA LYS A 450 7.43 -18.22 -21.37
C LYS A 450 8.08 -19.39 -20.61
N ASP A 451 9.26 -19.17 -20.04
CA ASP A 451 10.14 -20.20 -19.47
C ASP A 451 10.74 -19.76 -18.14
N GLY A 452 10.13 -18.76 -17.50
CA GLY A 452 10.59 -18.24 -16.24
C GLY A 452 9.52 -17.48 -15.48
N ALA A 453 9.80 -17.25 -14.21
CA ALA A 453 8.97 -16.41 -13.35
C ALA A 453 9.85 -15.69 -12.34
N THR A 454 9.56 -14.41 -12.12
CA THR A 454 10.15 -13.64 -11.02
C THR A 454 9.08 -13.44 -9.96
N ILE A 455 9.33 -14.00 -8.78
CA ILE A 455 8.48 -13.88 -7.61
C ILE A 455 9.12 -12.84 -6.69
N THR A 456 8.30 -11.95 -6.15
CA THR A 456 8.72 -10.92 -5.17
C THR A 456 7.78 -10.99 -3.96
N TRP A 457 8.33 -10.78 -2.77
CA TRP A 457 7.57 -10.82 -1.52
C TRP A 457 7.96 -9.67 -0.58
N THR A 458 7.12 -9.40 0.42
CA THR A 458 7.50 -8.64 1.63
C THR A 458 7.92 -9.61 2.72
N GLY A 459 8.43 -9.08 3.83
CA GLY A 459 9.02 -9.85 4.93
C GLY A 459 10.53 -9.69 4.94
N PHE A 460 11.11 -9.76 6.13
CA PHE A 460 12.56 -9.78 6.33
C PHE A 460 12.95 -11.15 6.90
N SER A 461 14.16 -11.65 6.66
CA SER A 461 14.69 -12.93 7.18
C SER A 461 16.17 -13.05 6.80
N ASP A 462 16.97 -13.82 7.54
CA ASP A 462 18.39 -14.05 7.22
C ASP A 462 18.53 -14.70 5.84
N SER A 463 17.68 -15.68 5.56
CA SER A 463 17.51 -16.22 4.22
C SER A 463 16.07 -16.71 4.02
N TYR A 464 15.72 -17.10 2.80
CA TYR A 464 14.44 -17.70 2.50
C TYR A 464 14.63 -19.09 1.92
N GLN A 465 13.64 -19.94 2.17
CA GLN A 465 13.44 -21.16 1.40
C GLN A 465 12.20 -21.02 0.55
N PHE A 466 12.41 -21.16 -0.75
CA PHE A 466 11.37 -21.23 -1.76
C PHE A 466 11.24 -22.67 -2.22
N VAL A 467 10.02 -23.19 -2.29
CA VAL A 467 9.77 -24.56 -2.75
C VAL A 467 8.68 -24.52 -3.80
N TYR A 468 8.91 -25.15 -4.95
CA TYR A 468 7.96 -25.14 -6.07
C TYR A 468 7.85 -26.49 -6.77
N ARG A 469 6.76 -26.70 -7.51
CA ARG A 469 6.54 -27.86 -8.38
C ARG A 469 5.59 -27.51 -9.52
N LYS A 470 5.59 -28.34 -10.56
CA LYS A 470 4.50 -28.35 -11.55
C LYS A 470 3.22 -28.80 -10.85
N SER A 471 2.14 -28.06 -11.06
CA SER A 471 0.82 -28.34 -10.48
C SER A 471 0.25 -29.67 -10.99
N ASP A 472 -0.67 -30.27 -10.23
CA ASP A 472 -1.47 -31.42 -10.66
C ASP A 472 -2.66 -31.03 -11.53
N HIS A 473 -2.80 -29.75 -11.86
CA HIS A 473 -3.76 -29.25 -12.85
C HIS A 473 -3.26 -27.97 -13.52
N SER A 474 -3.86 -27.63 -14.66
CA SER A 474 -3.64 -26.38 -15.37
C SER A 474 -4.96 -25.63 -15.51
N THR A 475 -5.13 -24.56 -14.75
CA THR A 475 -6.36 -23.75 -14.72
C THR A 475 -6.48 -22.85 -15.95
N SER A 476 -7.59 -23.01 -16.68
CA SER A 476 -7.99 -22.21 -17.84
C SER A 476 -8.91 -21.05 -17.46
N LEU A 477 -9.74 -21.21 -16.44
CA LEU A 477 -10.59 -20.16 -15.88
C LEU A 477 -10.77 -20.40 -14.38
N SER A 478 -10.69 -19.34 -13.58
CA SER A 478 -11.00 -19.37 -12.15
C SER A 478 -11.90 -18.20 -11.76
N GLN A 479 -12.86 -18.42 -10.88
CA GLN A 479 -13.73 -17.39 -10.33
C GLN A 479 -14.06 -17.69 -8.86
N ASN A 480 -13.65 -16.77 -7.98
CA ASN A 480 -13.91 -16.77 -6.54
C ASN A 480 -14.67 -15.51 -6.08
N PHE A 481 -15.15 -14.69 -7.02
CA PHE A 481 -16.01 -13.52 -6.81
C PHE A 481 -15.44 -12.36 -5.96
N GLU A 482 -14.23 -12.51 -5.40
CA GLU A 482 -13.53 -11.49 -4.58
C GLU A 482 -13.33 -10.15 -5.30
N ASN A 483 -13.32 -10.17 -6.64
CA ASN A 483 -13.16 -8.99 -7.47
C ASN A 483 -14.34 -8.84 -8.45
N GLY A 484 -15.53 -9.26 -8.00
CA GLY A 484 -16.76 -9.24 -8.79
C GLY A 484 -16.79 -10.26 -9.93
N TYR A 485 -17.71 -10.05 -10.87
CA TYR A 485 -18.09 -11.07 -11.85
C TYR A 485 -17.09 -11.32 -12.98
N LYS A 486 -16.12 -10.42 -13.25
CA LYS A 486 -15.08 -10.61 -14.30
C LYS A 486 -15.57 -11.20 -15.63
N GLY A 487 -16.70 -10.70 -16.15
CA GLY A 487 -17.28 -11.14 -17.42
C GLY A 487 -18.27 -12.31 -17.35
N TRP A 488 -18.46 -12.91 -16.17
CA TRP A 488 -19.55 -13.88 -15.95
C TRP A 488 -20.91 -13.19 -16.11
N LYS A 489 -21.79 -13.80 -16.90
CA LYS A 489 -23.14 -13.30 -17.18
C LYS A 489 -24.16 -13.98 -16.27
N ARG A 490 -25.14 -13.19 -15.84
CA ARG A 490 -26.29 -13.65 -15.06
C ARG A 490 -27.53 -13.54 -15.94
N HIS A 491 -28.32 -14.59 -16.05
CA HIS A 491 -29.61 -14.57 -16.74
C HIS A 491 -30.72 -14.99 -15.77
N ASP A 492 -31.80 -14.21 -15.74
CA ASP A 492 -32.92 -14.33 -14.81
C ASP A 492 -32.50 -14.40 -13.32
N CYS A 493 -31.29 -13.96 -12.97
CA CYS A 493 -30.87 -13.92 -11.56
C CYS A 493 -31.45 -12.68 -10.89
N ILE A 494 -32.02 -12.86 -9.71
CA ILE A 494 -32.48 -11.75 -8.86
C ILE A 494 -31.24 -11.13 -8.20
N ASP A 495 -31.19 -9.80 -8.14
CA ASP A 495 -30.08 -9.11 -7.45
C ASP A 495 -30.23 -9.27 -5.92
N GLY A 496 -29.62 -10.32 -5.37
CA GLY A 496 -29.53 -10.58 -3.93
C GLY A 496 -28.59 -9.64 -3.17
N SER A 497 -28.12 -8.56 -3.80
CA SER A 497 -27.21 -7.56 -3.18
C SER A 497 -27.83 -6.82 -2.00
N GLN A 498 -29.15 -6.93 -1.81
CA GLN A 498 -29.87 -6.43 -0.64
C GLN A 498 -30.17 -7.58 0.34
N GLY A 499 -29.18 -7.92 1.17
CA GLY A 499 -29.44 -8.37 2.54
C GLY A 499 -29.20 -9.84 2.87
N LYS A 500 -28.04 -10.12 3.50
CA LYS A 500 -28.00 -10.52 4.92
C LYS A 500 -26.57 -10.53 5.47
N SER A 501 -26.35 -9.68 6.48
CA SER A 501 -25.23 -9.80 7.40
C SER A 501 -25.43 -11.07 8.25
N GLY A 502 -24.50 -12.03 8.19
CA GLY A 502 -24.44 -13.14 9.16
C GLY A 502 -24.39 -14.60 8.63
N SER A 503 -24.29 -14.87 7.33
CA SER A 503 -23.94 -16.22 6.82
C SER A 503 -22.83 -16.14 5.79
N VAL A 504 -21.80 -16.97 5.95
CA VAL A 504 -20.64 -17.03 5.06
C VAL A 504 -21.14 -17.46 3.67
N VAL A 505 -21.17 -16.51 2.74
CA VAL A 505 -21.59 -16.71 1.33
C VAL A 505 -20.45 -17.29 0.47
N SER A 506 -19.27 -17.46 1.06
CA SER A 506 -18.05 -17.92 0.42
C SER A 506 -17.51 -19.22 1.05
N LYS A 507 -16.76 -19.98 0.25
CA LYS A 507 -16.00 -21.16 0.66
C LYS A 507 -14.58 -20.77 1.05
N ASP A 508 -14.00 -19.79 0.36
CA ASP A 508 -12.76 -19.11 0.69
C ASP A 508 -12.91 -17.60 0.45
N GLY A 509 -12.08 -16.79 1.12
CA GLY A 509 -12.24 -15.33 1.04
C GLY A 509 -13.56 -14.80 1.61
N ASN A 510 -13.99 -13.64 1.12
CA ASN A 510 -15.10 -12.86 1.64
C ASN A 510 -16.34 -12.85 0.73
N ALA A 511 -16.23 -13.30 -0.52
CA ALA A 511 -17.27 -13.21 -1.53
C ALA A 511 -17.52 -14.55 -2.22
N GLY A 512 -18.78 -14.80 -2.57
CA GLY A 512 -19.22 -15.94 -3.37
C GLY A 512 -20.45 -15.55 -4.19
N PHE A 513 -20.98 -16.49 -4.96
CA PHE A 513 -22.22 -16.29 -5.73
C PHE A 513 -23.41 -16.95 -5.06
N ALA A 514 -24.57 -16.29 -5.07
CA ALA A 514 -25.82 -16.84 -4.55
C ALA A 514 -26.91 -16.81 -5.60
N PHE A 515 -27.47 -17.97 -5.92
CA PHE A 515 -28.79 -18.05 -6.55
C PHE A 515 -29.86 -17.89 -5.48
N LEU A 516 -30.90 -17.11 -5.76
CA LEU A 516 -32.03 -16.86 -4.86
C LEU A 516 -33.29 -17.48 -5.44
N SER A 517 -33.93 -18.41 -4.74
CA SER A 517 -35.20 -18.95 -5.21
C SER A 517 -36.34 -17.93 -5.09
N ASP A 518 -37.12 -17.79 -6.16
CA ASP A 518 -38.50 -17.30 -6.10
C ASP A 518 -39.39 -18.06 -7.11
N GLN A 519 -40.66 -17.66 -7.20
CA GLN A 519 -41.68 -18.27 -8.08
C GLN A 519 -41.70 -17.68 -9.50
N VAL A 520 -40.83 -16.71 -9.81
CA VAL A 520 -40.92 -15.88 -11.03
C VAL A 520 -39.67 -16.00 -11.91
N HIS A 521 -38.52 -16.20 -11.28
CA HIS A 521 -37.20 -16.19 -11.88
C HIS A 521 -36.55 -17.56 -11.68
N HIS A 522 -37.14 -18.58 -12.31
CA HIS A 522 -36.63 -19.94 -12.35
C HIS A 522 -36.87 -20.53 -13.75
N PRO A 523 -35.87 -21.18 -14.36
CA PRO A 523 -34.50 -21.38 -13.89
C PRO A 523 -33.62 -20.11 -14.00
N GLN A 524 -32.55 -20.05 -13.20
CA GLN A 524 -31.53 -18.97 -13.25
C GLN A 524 -30.22 -19.50 -13.80
N TYR A 525 -29.42 -18.64 -14.43
CA TYR A 525 -28.19 -19.05 -15.10
C TYR A 525 -27.02 -18.15 -14.73
N LEU A 526 -25.91 -18.78 -14.33
CA LEU A 526 -24.60 -18.17 -14.24
C LEU A 526 -23.75 -18.73 -15.37
N ILE A 527 -23.34 -17.88 -16.32
CA ILE A 527 -22.66 -18.26 -17.56
C ILE A 527 -21.25 -17.69 -17.56
N SER A 528 -20.26 -18.52 -17.91
CA SER A 528 -18.85 -18.11 -17.96
C SER A 528 -18.60 -17.06 -19.06
N PRO A 529 -17.52 -16.28 -18.96
CA PRO A 529 -16.91 -15.66 -20.13
C PRO A 529 -16.58 -16.71 -21.19
N GLN A 530 -16.32 -16.25 -22.41
CA GLN A 530 -15.85 -17.13 -23.48
C GLN A 530 -14.49 -17.73 -23.12
N LEU A 531 -14.42 -19.06 -23.12
CA LEU A 531 -13.22 -19.84 -22.90
C LEU A 531 -12.43 -19.96 -24.20
N ALA A 532 -11.12 -20.15 -24.08
CA ALA A 532 -10.38 -20.85 -25.11
C ALA A 532 -11.01 -22.23 -25.32
N LYS A 533 -11.05 -22.70 -26.57
CA LYS A 533 -11.67 -23.97 -26.92
C LYS A 533 -11.12 -25.09 -26.02
N THR A 534 -11.99 -25.75 -25.25
CA THR A 534 -11.55 -26.83 -24.36
C THR A 534 -10.99 -28.00 -25.17
N ILE A 535 -9.97 -28.65 -24.62
CA ILE A 535 -9.36 -29.87 -25.17
C ILE A 535 -9.84 -31.09 -24.39
N ASP A 536 -9.61 -32.28 -24.94
CA ASP A 536 -9.93 -33.54 -24.26
C ASP A 536 -9.31 -33.63 -22.84
N GLY A 537 -10.11 -34.13 -21.90
CA GLY A 537 -9.78 -34.25 -20.48
C GLY A 537 -9.89 -32.94 -19.66
N THR A 538 -10.56 -31.90 -20.16
CA THR A 538 -10.85 -30.68 -19.37
C THR A 538 -11.96 -30.94 -18.36
N GLN A 539 -11.86 -30.38 -17.15
CA GLN A 539 -12.83 -30.52 -16.06
C GLN A 539 -13.32 -29.17 -15.55
N LEU A 540 -14.57 -29.14 -15.10
CA LEU A 540 -15.16 -28.08 -14.27
C LEU A 540 -15.18 -28.56 -12.82
N SER A 541 -14.84 -27.68 -11.89
CA SER A 541 -15.02 -27.85 -10.45
C SER A 541 -15.59 -26.59 -9.84
N PHE A 542 -16.44 -26.73 -8.83
CA PHE A 542 -16.83 -25.62 -7.96
C PHE A 542 -17.36 -26.16 -6.63
N TYR A 543 -17.40 -25.31 -5.61
CA TYR A 543 -18.05 -25.63 -4.35
C TYR A 543 -19.47 -25.07 -4.35
N TYR A 544 -20.40 -25.83 -3.78
CA TYR A 544 -21.78 -25.40 -3.60
C TYR A 544 -22.31 -25.75 -2.20
N LYS A 545 -23.30 -24.99 -1.75
CA LYS A 545 -23.96 -25.20 -0.46
C LYS A 545 -25.37 -24.58 -0.45
N ASN A 546 -26.34 -25.26 0.13
CA ASN A 546 -27.65 -24.66 0.40
C ASN A 546 -27.65 -23.87 1.72
N TYR A 547 -28.47 -22.82 1.83
CA TYR A 547 -28.54 -22.00 3.06
C TYR A 547 -29.10 -22.75 4.27
N HIS A 548 -30.11 -23.61 4.09
CA HIS A 548 -30.86 -24.19 5.21
C HIS A 548 -31.36 -25.60 4.91
N THR A 549 -31.19 -26.51 5.88
CA THR A 549 -31.41 -27.96 5.70
C THR A 549 -32.86 -28.37 5.42
N GLY A 550 -33.82 -27.47 5.68
CA GLY A 550 -35.24 -27.65 5.34
C GLY A 550 -35.63 -27.26 3.91
N TYR A 551 -34.75 -26.59 3.16
CA TYR A 551 -35.00 -26.12 1.79
C TYR A 551 -33.98 -26.77 0.85
N PRO A 552 -34.31 -27.93 0.26
CA PRO A 552 -33.40 -28.63 -0.63
C PRO A 552 -33.21 -27.88 -1.93
N GLU A 553 -31.96 -27.60 -2.29
CA GLU A 553 -31.63 -26.91 -3.55
C GLU A 553 -31.25 -27.89 -4.66
N SER A 554 -31.35 -27.44 -5.91
CA SER A 554 -31.00 -28.20 -7.12
C SER A 554 -30.33 -27.33 -8.18
N PHE A 555 -29.42 -27.93 -8.96
CA PHE A 555 -28.78 -27.28 -10.10
C PHE A 555 -28.39 -28.29 -11.19
N MET A 556 -28.09 -27.79 -12.38
CA MET A 556 -27.51 -28.52 -13.51
C MET A 556 -26.27 -27.76 -14.02
N VAL A 557 -25.36 -28.46 -14.68
CA VAL A 557 -24.25 -27.83 -15.41
C VAL A 557 -24.53 -27.93 -16.91
N GLY A 558 -24.27 -26.85 -17.65
CA GLY A 558 -24.41 -26.79 -19.09
C GLY A 558 -23.10 -26.44 -19.79
N TYR A 559 -22.94 -26.88 -21.02
CA TYR A 559 -21.83 -26.51 -21.91
C TYR A 559 -22.33 -26.13 -23.31
N SER A 560 -21.67 -25.15 -23.93
CA SER A 560 -21.93 -24.68 -25.30
C SER A 560 -20.63 -24.51 -26.07
N SER A 561 -20.60 -24.94 -27.33
CA SER A 561 -19.47 -24.79 -28.25
C SER A 561 -19.61 -23.59 -29.20
N THR A 562 -20.73 -22.86 -29.13
CA THR A 562 -21.09 -21.82 -30.11
C THR A 562 -21.26 -20.45 -29.47
N THR A 563 -22.36 -20.23 -28.72
CA THR A 563 -22.74 -18.94 -28.12
C THR A 563 -23.08 -19.10 -26.65
N ASP A 564 -23.23 -17.98 -25.95
CA ASP A 564 -23.71 -17.93 -24.57
C ASP A 564 -25.24 -17.73 -24.46
N ASP A 565 -25.98 -17.93 -25.57
CA ASP A 565 -27.43 -18.00 -25.55
C ASP A 565 -27.89 -19.27 -24.83
N ILE A 566 -28.93 -19.16 -23.99
CA ILE A 566 -29.41 -20.28 -23.16
C ILE A 566 -29.75 -21.52 -23.99
N ASP A 567 -30.35 -21.34 -25.17
CA ASP A 567 -30.76 -22.44 -26.04
C ASP A 567 -29.59 -23.19 -26.70
N ALA A 568 -28.37 -22.63 -26.63
CA ALA A 568 -27.15 -23.28 -27.15
C ALA A 568 -26.55 -24.30 -26.18
N PHE A 569 -26.98 -24.32 -24.91
CA PHE A 569 -26.39 -25.19 -23.89
C PHE A 569 -26.97 -26.60 -23.91
N THR A 570 -26.08 -27.59 -23.85
CA THR A 570 -26.44 -28.97 -23.49
C THR A 570 -26.20 -29.15 -21.99
N PHE A 571 -27.20 -29.66 -21.26
CA PHE A 571 -27.14 -29.79 -19.80
C PHE A 571 -26.90 -31.24 -19.36
N SER A 572 -26.11 -31.38 -18.28
CA SER A 572 -25.81 -32.64 -17.60
C SER A 572 -26.94 -33.06 -16.65
N ASN A 573 -26.75 -34.16 -15.93
CA ASN A 573 -27.75 -34.64 -14.97
C ASN A 573 -27.93 -33.64 -13.83
N GLU A 574 -29.18 -33.46 -13.41
CA GLU A 574 -29.51 -32.55 -12.31
C GLU A 574 -29.03 -33.09 -10.96
N VAL A 575 -28.30 -32.25 -10.23
CA VAL A 575 -27.98 -32.47 -8.82
C VAL A 575 -29.16 -31.97 -8.01
N THR A 576 -29.84 -32.88 -7.30
CA THR A 576 -31.06 -32.58 -6.54
C THR A 576 -30.91 -32.89 -5.06
N GLY A 577 -31.78 -32.29 -4.23
CA GLY A 577 -31.89 -32.67 -2.82
C GLY A 577 -30.77 -32.14 -1.91
N ILE A 578 -30.10 -31.06 -2.30
CA ILE A 578 -28.97 -30.46 -1.56
C ILE A 578 -29.50 -29.82 -0.28
N LYS A 579 -29.29 -30.46 0.88
CA LYS A 579 -29.93 -30.06 2.14
C LYS A 579 -29.01 -30.10 3.36
N ASP A 580 -27.71 -30.26 3.20
CA ASP A 580 -26.83 -30.54 4.35
C ASP A 580 -26.14 -29.29 4.92
N ASN A 581 -26.31 -28.12 4.28
CA ASN A 581 -25.70 -26.85 4.69
C ASN A 581 -24.16 -26.93 4.88
N GLN A 582 -23.52 -27.84 4.13
CA GLN A 582 -22.07 -28.02 4.07
C GLN A 582 -21.56 -27.75 2.66
N TRP A 583 -20.40 -27.11 2.55
CA TRP A 583 -19.73 -26.91 1.28
C TRP A 583 -19.33 -28.25 0.69
N THR A 584 -19.85 -28.55 -0.49
CA THR A 584 -19.58 -29.78 -1.23
C THR A 584 -18.96 -29.42 -2.57
N GLN A 585 -17.94 -30.17 -2.99
CA GLN A 585 -17.31 -29.97 -4.30
C GLN A 585 -18.09 -30.72 -5.39
N TYR A 586 -18.48 -30.01 -6.44
CA TYR A 586 -18.93 -30.59 -7.70
C TYR A 586 -17.75 -30.74 -8.65
N LYS A 587 -17.70 -31.82 -9.43
CA LYS A 587 -16.74 -32.02 -10.52
C LYS A 587 -17.40 -32.69 -11.72
N GLU A 588 -17.07 -32.24 -12.92
CA GLU A 588 -17.57 -32.84 -14.17
C GLU A 588 -16.55 -32.67 -15.31
N ASP A 589 -16.45 -33.67 -16.19
CA ASP A 589 -15.67 -33.58 -17.44
C ASP A 589 -16.42 -32.71 -18.46
N ILE A 590 -15.71 -31.75 -19.05
CA ILE A 590 -16.26 -30.84 -20.05
C ILE A 590 -15.85 -31.31 -21.45
N PRO A 591 -16.81 -31.45 -22.39
CA PRO A 591 -16.49 -31.92 -23.74
C PRO A 591 -15.48 -31.04 -24.46
N GLU A 592 -14.64 -31.66 -25.30
CA GLU A 592 -13.76 -30.94 -26.24
C GLU A 592 -14.59 -29.98 -27.11
N GLY A 593 -14.07 -28.78 -27.35
CA GLY A 593 -14.75 -27.79 -28.18
C GLY A 593 -15.66 -26.82 -27.43
N THR A 594 -15.82 -26.99 -26.12
CA THR A 594 -16.63 -26.09 -25.29
C THR A 594 -16.02 -24.69 -25.27
N LYS A 595 -16.86 -23.67 -25.44
CA LYS A 595 -16.53 -22.24 -25.37
C LYS A 595 -17.20 -21.53 -24.20
N TYR A 596 -18.29 -22.07 -23.66
CA TYR A 596 -19.00 -21.51 -22.50
C TYR A 596 -19.47 -22.64 -21.59
N VAL A 597 -19.36 -22.43 -20.27
CA VAL A 597 -20.01 -23.28 -19.27
C VAL A 597 -21.06 -22.49 -18.52
N CYS A 598 -22.09 -23.17 -18.03
CA CYS A 598 -23.19 -22.59 -17.29
C CYS A 598 -23.49 -23.40 -16.05
N ILE A 599 -23.75 -22.73 -14.93
CA ILE A 599 -24.43 -23.31 -13.77
C ILE A 599 -25.88 -22.85 -13.83
N LYS A 600 -26.79 -23.79 -14.03
CA LYS A 600 -28.24 -23.56 -14.09
C LYS A 600 -28.86 -23.94 -12.76
N TYR A 601 -29.35 -22.96 -12.04
CA TYR A 601 -30.14 -23.17 -10.82
C TYR A 601 -31.58 -23.50 -11.19
N THR A 602 -32.11 -24.58 -10.63
CA THR A 602 -33.39 -25.19 -11.04
C THR A 602 -34.44 -25.26 -9.95
N SER A 603 -34.09 -24.92 -8.70
CA SER A 603 -35.08 -24.92 -7.63
C SER A 603 -36.17 -23.86 -7.82
N GLU A 604 -37.37 -24.21 -7.36
CA GLU A 604 -38.55 -23.33 -7.28
C GLU A 604 -39.00 -23.29 -5.82
N ASP A 605 -39.38 -22.11 -5.32
CA ASP A 605 -39.87 -21.91 -3.94
C ASP A 605 -38.92 -22.35 -2.80
N MET A 606 -37.60 -22.35 -3.04
CA MET A 606 -36.58 -22.66 -2.03
C MET A 606 -35.98 -21.38 -1.43
N TYR A 607 -34.68 -21.36 -1.10
CA TYR A 607 -34.06 -20.22 -0.44
C TYR A 607 -32.80 -19.74 -1.17
N TYR A 608 -31.62 -20.28 -0.86
CA TYR A 608 -30.40 -19.93 -1.59
C TYR A 608 -29.52 -21.14 -1.84
N LEU A 609 -28.96 -21.19 -3.05
CA LEU A 609 -27.79 -21.99 -3.38
C LEU A 609 -26.58 -21.08 -3.53
N PHE A 610 -25.59 -21.27 -2.66
CA PHE A 610 -24.29 -20.63 -2.76
C PHE A 610 -23.35 -21.44 -3.64
N VAL A 611 -22.55 -20.75 -4.43
CA VAL A 611 -21.51 -21.30 -5.31
C VAL A 611 -20.24 -20.47 -5.16
N ASP A 612 -19.10 -21.14 -5.08
CA ASP A 612 -17.80 -20.48 -4.97
C ASP A 612 -16.65 -21.35 -5.51
N CYS A 613 -15.46 -20.76 -5.63
CA CYS A 613 -14.22 -21.37 -6.13
C CYS A 613 -14.43 -22.14 -7.44
N ILE A 614 -15.03 -21.49 -8.44
CA ILE A 614 -15.26 -22.10 -9.75
C ILE A 614 -13.94 -22.19 -10.51
N GLU A 615 -13.58 -23.37 -10.97
CA GLU A 615 -12.38 -23.64 -11.75
C GLU A 615 -12.69 -24.50 -12.96
N ILE A 616 -12.15 -24.10 -14.11
CA ILE A 616 -12.07 -24.94 -15.31
C ILE A 616 -10.61 -25.22 -15.53
N TYR A 617 -10.22 -26.49 -15.48
CA TYR A 617 -8.82 -26.89 -15.53
C TYR A 617 -8.63 -28.20 -16.26
N LYS A 618 -7.39 -28.48 -16.66
CA LYS A 618 -6.98 -29.79 -17.14
C LYS A 618 -6.16 -30.51 -16.08
N PRO A 619 -6.58 -31.67 -15.56
CA PRO A 619 -5.77 -32.48 -14.65
C PRO A 619 -4.44 -32.89 -15.31
N GLN A 620 -3.36 -32.88 -14.52
CA GLN A 620 -2.01 -33.27 -14.92
C GLN A 620 -1.31 -34.02 -13.78
N THR A 621 -0.14 -34.60 -14.05
CA THR A 621 0.67 -35.22 -13.00
C THR A 621 1.59 -34.18 -12.39
N ALA A 622 1.41 -33.87 -11.10
CA ALA A 622 2.32 -32.99 -10.37
C ALA A 622 3.74 -33.59 -10.31
N THR A 623 4.74 -32.72 -10.31
CA THR A 623 6.13 -33.13 -10.05
C THR A 623 6.42 -33.13 -8.55
N ASN A 624 7.56 -33.73 -8.18
CA ASN A 624 8.09 -33.56 -6.83
C ASN A 624 8.42 -32.09 -6.56
N TRP A 625 8.29 -31.70 -5.29
CA TRP A 625 8.72 -30.39 -4.80
C TRP A 625 10.22 -30.20 -4.97
N THR A 626 10.61 -29.07 -5.55
CA THR A 626 11.98 -28.61 -5.71
C THR A 626 12.22 -27.46 -4.73
N ALA A 627 13.20 -27.62 -3.84
CA ALA A 627 13.54 -26.61 -2.85
C ALA A 627 14.75 -25.79 -3.30
N ILE A 628 14.67 -24.47 -3.13
CA ILE A 628 15.74 -23.50 -3.31
C ILE A 628 15.91 -22.79 -1.97
N GLY A 629 17.07 -22.95 -1.35
CA GLY A 629 17.44 -22.26 -0.10
C GLY A 629 18.44 -21.14 -0.35
N ASP A 630 18.95 -20.56 0.74
CA ASP A 630 20.01 -19.54 0.72
C ASP A 630 19.66 -18.32 -0.14
N ILE A 631 18.39 -17.92 -0.13
CA ILE A 631 17.90 -16.73 -0.82
C ILE A 631 18.03 -15.56 0.15
N PHE A 632 18.85 -14.56 -0.15
CA PHE A 632 19.10 -13.42 0.75
C PHE A 632 18.35 -12.13 0.36
N SER A 633 17.59 -12.18 -0.73
CA SER A 633 16.79 -11.07 -1.26
C SER A 633 15.31 -11.45 -1.27
N PRO A 634 14.37 -10.49 -1.10
CA PRO A 634 12.93 -10.76 -1.15
C PRO A 634 12.41 -10.98 -2.58
N SER A 635 13.19 -11.67 -3.40
CA SER A 635 12.89 -12.00 -4.78
C SER A 635 13.67 -13.24 -5.23
N ILE A 636 13.06 -14.02 -6.12
CA ILE A 636 13.70 -15.10 -6.85
C ILE A 636 13.25 -15.11 -8.31
N THR A 637 14.19 -15.40 -9.22
CA THR A 637 13.90 -15.68 -10.62
C THR A 637 14.09 -17.17 -10.89
N LEU A 638 13.00 -17.84 -11.26
CA LEU A 638 12.98 -19.21 -11.77
C LEU A 638 13.19 -19.16 -13.29
N ASN A 639 14.05 -20.03 -13.81
CA ASN A 639 14.34 -20.16 -15.24
C ASN A 639 14.15 -21.60 -15.70
N ASN A 640 14.05 -21.82 -17.02
CA ASN A 640 13.86 -23.12 -17.66
C ASN A 640 12.59 -23.84 -17.18
N LEU A 641 11.53 -23.08 -16.92
CA LEU A 641 10.21 -23.62 -16.67
C LEU A 641 9.55 -24.02 -17.99
N ASP A 642 8.72 -25.06 -17.97
CA ASP A 642 7.84 -25.39 -19.11
C ASP A 642 6.90 -24.22 -19.44
N SER A 643 6.66 -23.95 -20.73
CA SER A 643 5.67 -22.97 -21.18
C SER A 643 4.22 -23.45 -21.00
N ASP A 644 3.27 -22.51 -20.92
CA ASP A 644 1.83 -22.77 -20.67
C ASP A 644 1.58 -23.79 -19.55
N THR A 645 2.36 -23.67 -18.46
CA THR A 645 2.36 -24.64 -17.37
C THR A 645 2.14 -23.95 -16.03
N GLN A 646 1.21 -24.48 -15.25
CA GLN A 646 0.94 -24.02 -13.91
C GLN A 646 1.93 -24.62 -12.92
N TYR A 647 2.50 -23.77 -12.07
CA TYR A 647 3.38 -24.10 -10.98
C TYR A 647 2.74 -23.67 -9.66
N GLU A 648 2.93 -24.49 -8.65
CA GLU A 648 2.60 -24.16 -7.27
C GLU A 648 3.89 -23.91 -6.50
N PHE A 649 3.83 -22.99 -5.53
CA PHE A 649 4.96 -22.69 -4.67
C PHE A 649 4.56 -22.36 -3.24
N THR A 650 5.53 -22.53 -2.35
CA THR A 650 5.49 -22.06 -0.96
C THR A 650 6.82 -21.36 -0.65
N LEU A 651 6.79 -20.53 0.39
CA LEU A 651 7.88 -19.67 0.81
C LEU A 651 7.88 -19.62 2.34
N ARG A 652 9.06 -19.59 2.94
CA ARG A 652 9.25 -19.28 4.36
C ARG A 652 10.55 -18.51 4.58
N GLY A 653 10.58 -17.70 5.63
CA GLY A 653 11.81 -17.15 6.17
C GLY A 653 12.59 -18.23 6.95
N LEU A 654 13.91 -18.23 6.77
CA LEU A 654 14.87 -19.06 7.50
C LEU A 654 15.82 -18.14 8.28
N LYS A 655 16.14 -18.54 9.51
CA LYS A 655 17.18 -17.94 10.37
C LYS A 655 18.34 -18.92 10.52
N ASP A 656 19.54 -18.48 10.90
CA ASP A 656 20.67 -19.40 11.21
C ASP A 656 20.17 -20.55 12.12
N SER A 657 20.78 -21.72 11.93
CA SER A 657 20.58 -23.06 12.50
C SER A 657 20.19 -23.20 13.97
N ARG A 658 20.06 -22.10 14.73
CA ARG A 658 19.76 -22.05 16.16
C ARG A 658 18.44 -21.36 16.54
N HIS A 659 17.75 -20.63 15.65
CA HIS A 659 16.49 -19.96 16.02
C HIS A 659 15.41 -20.03 14.92
N SER A 660 14.15 -20.05 15.34
CA SER A 660 12.86 -20.11 14.61
C SER A 660 12.83 -20.00 13.07
N VAL A 661 12.04 -20.89 12.44
CA VAL A 661 11.56 -20.76 11.05
C VAL A 661 10.14 -20.20 11.05
N THR A 662 9.79 -19.37 10.07
CA THR A 662 8.37 -19.02 9.87
C THR A 662 7.61 -20.26 9.37
N ASN A 663 6.29 -20.28 9.58
CA ASN A 663 5.45 -21.22 8.86
C ASN A 663 5.59 -20.99 7.35
N LEU A 664 5.43 -22.06 6.57
CA LEU A 664 5.26 -21.93 5.12
C LEU A 664 3.99 -21.13 4.85
N ILE A 665 4.08 -20.18 3.91
CA ILE A 665 2.87 -19.56 3.40
C ILE A 665 1.93 -20.62 2.81
N ALA A 666 0.64 -20.31 2.78
CA ALA A 666 -0.34 -21.09 2.03
C ALA A 666 0.10 -21.26 0.57
N ILE A 667 -0.19 -22.41 -0.03
CA ILE A 667 0.18 -22.73 -1.41
C ILE A 667 -0.32 -21.63 -2.34
N GLN A 668 0.60 -21.06 -3.11
CA GLN A 668 0.31 -20.09 -4.16
C GLN A 668 0.56 -20.72 -5.52
N ALA A 669 -0.08 -20.19 -6.58
CA ALA A 669 0.09 -20.70 -7.93
C ALA A 669 0.31 -19.59 -8.96
N PHE A 670 1.05 -19.92 -10.02
CA PHE A 670 1.19 -19.08 -11.22
C PHE A 670 1.31 -19.95 -12.47
N THR A 671 0.99 -19.38 -13.62
CA THR A 671 1.10 -20.07 -14.93
C THR A 671 2.12 -19.34 -15.79
N THR A 672 3.11 -20.06 -16.33
CA THR A 672 4.04 -19.52 -17.34
C THR A 672 3.27 -19.15 -18.61
N GLN A 673 3.82 -18.23 -19.41
CA GLN A 673 3.17 -17.83 -20.66
C GLN A 673 3.27 -18.95 -21.70
N ALA A 674 2.31 -19.02 -22.62
CA ALA A 674 2.40 -19.91 -23.77
C ALA A 674 3.48 -19.42 -24.75
N ALA A 675 4.21 -20.35 -25.39
CA ALA A 675 5.16 -20.02 -26.45
C ALA A 675 4.56 -20.43 -27.80
N LEU A 676 4.15 -19.45 -28.60
CA LEU A 676 3.42 -19.66 -29.84
C LEU A 676 4.31 -19.38 -31.05
N GLN A 677 4.38 -20.36 -31.94
CA GLN A 677 5.00 -20.19 -33.25
C GLN A 677 3.90 -20.05 -34.30
N LEU A 678 3.83 -18.88 -34.91
CA LEU A 678 2.88 -18.58 -35.96
C LEU A 678 3.62 -18.48 -37.30
N ALA A 679 3.36 -19.44 -38.17
CA ALA A 679 4.13 -19.60 -39.39
C ALA A 679 3.82 -18.50 -40.40
N ASN A 680 4.86 -17.95 -41.02
CA ASN A 680 4.74 -17.03 -42.14
C ASN A 680 4.01 -17.68 -43.33
N ASN A 681 3.98 -19.01 -43.44
CA ASN A 681 3.16 -19.75 -44.41
C ASN A 681 2.64 -21.05 -43.77
N ASP A 682 1.33 -21.18 -43.58
CA ASP A 682 0.72 -22.37 -42.97
C ASP A 682 0.08 -23.33 -43.98
N ALA A 683 0.21 -23.10 -45.30
CA ALA A 683 -0.49 -23.88 -46.34
C ALA A 683 -0.29 -25.40 -46.20
N GLU A 684 0.95 -25.83 -45.95
CA GLU A 684 1.34 -27.24 -45.82
C GLU A 684 1.36 -27.75 -44.38
N LEU A 685 1.10 -26.89 -43.38
CA LEU A 685 1.10 -27.29 -41.98
C LEU A 685 -0.20 -28.01 -41.63
N VAL A 686 -0.11 -29.07 -40.82
CA VAL A 686 -1.29 -29.79 -40.31
C VAL A 686 -2.11 -28.90 -39.39
N LYS A 687 -1.43 -28.19 -38.48
CA LYS A 687 -2.04 -27.22 -37.58
C LYS A 687 -1.90 -25.83 -38.18
N LYS A 688 -3.02 -25.17 -38.47
CA LYS A 688 -3.05 -23.83 -39.08
C LYS A 688 -2.83 -22.76 -38.01
N ASN A 689 -2.45 -21.55 -38.44
CA ASN A 689 -2.29 -20.43 -37.51
C ASN A 689 -3.60 -20.13 -36.77
N ILE A 690 -4.73 -20.16 -37.47
CA ILE A 690 -6.05 -19.90 -36.88
C ILE A 690 -6.37 -20.91 -35.76
N ASP A 691 -6.06 -22.20 -35.96
CA ASP A 691 -6.25 -23.23 -34.92
C ASP A 691 -5.41 -22.92 -33.66
N ILE A 692 -4.15 -22.49 -33.84
CA ILE A 692 -3.26 -22.10 -32.73
C ILE A 692 -3.83 -20.89 -31.98
N LEU A 693 -4.34 -19.90 -32.71
CA LEU A 693 -4.93 -18.71 -32.12
C LEU A 693 -6.20 -19.04 -31.32
N GLU A 694 -7.07 -19.92 -31.83
CA GLU A 694 -8.30 -20.31 -31.16
C GLU A 694 -8.06 -21.06 -29.84
N GLU A 695 -7.06 -21.95 -29.82
CA GLU A 695 -6.66 -22.68 -28.61
C GLU A 695 -6.04 -21.77 -27.53
N ASN A 696 -5.54 -20.59 -27.93
CA ASN A 696 -4.86 -19.64 -27.05
C ASN A 696 -5.65 -18.34 -26.88
N TRP A 697 -6.93 -18.33 -27.24
CA TRP A 697 -7.81 -17.18 -27.07
C TRP A 697 -7.81 -16.68 -25.61
N HIS A 698 -7.65 -15.37 -25.43
CA HIS A 698 -7.49 -14.69 -24.13
C HIS A 698 -6.32 -15.17 -23.24
N LYS A 699 -5.43 -16.03 -23.75
CA LYS A 699 -4.20 -16.39 -23.04
C LYS A 699 -3.08 -15.40 -23.34
N MET A 700 -2.27 -15.13 -22.33
CA MET A 700 -1.02 -14.39 -22.47
C MET A 700 0.07 -15.32 -23.02
N ALA A 701 0.83 -14.83 -23.99
CA ALA A 701 1.81 -15.61 -24.71
C ALA A 701 3.05 -14.80 -25.10
N GLU A 702 4.15 -15.52 -25.33
CA GLU A 702 5.20 -15.10 -26.26
C GLU A 702 4.85 -15.60 -27.65
N VAL A 703 4.76 -14.70 -28.63
CA VAL A 703 4.45 -15.02 -30.02
C VAL A 703 5.65 -14.75 -30.90
N GLN A 704 6.10 -15.77 -31.64
CA GLN A 704 7.09 -15.65 -32.68
C GLN A 704 6.43 -15.83 -34.05
N LEU A 705 6.65 -14.89 -34.98
CA LEU A 705 6.23 -15.05 -36.38
C LEU A 705 7.33 -15.75 -37.18
N THR A 706 7.31 -17.09 -37.21
CA THR A 706 8.37 -17.91 -37.80
C THR A 706 8.48 -17.72 -39.31
N ASP A 707 9.72 -17.64 -39.81
CA ASP A 707 10.10 -17.31 -41.19
C ASP A 707 9.62 -15.93 -41.68
N ARG A 708 9.17 -15.05 -40.78
CA ARG A 708 8.78 -13.69 -41.16
C ARG A 708 9.98 -12.76 -41.10
N THR A 709 10.17 -11.96 -42.14
CA THR A 709 11.12 -10.85 -42.15
C THR A 709 10.37 -9.53 -42.26
N LEU A 710 10.76 -8.56 -41.43
CA LEU A 710 10.38 -7.15 -41.55
C LEU A 710 11.62 -6.37 -41.98
N LEU A 711 11.53 -5.74 -43.15
CA LEU A 711 12.65 -5.05 -43.77
C LEU A 711 12.82 -3.66 -43.17
N LYS A 712 14.07 -3.28 -42.89
CA LYS A 712 14.45 -1.94 -42.39
C LYS A 712 15.11 -1.08 -43.47
N ASP A 713 14.74 -1.31 -44.73
CA ASP A 713 15.32 -0.68 -45.92
C ASP A 713 14.76 0.71 -46.24
N GLY A 714 13.91 1.26 -45.37
CA GLY A 714 13.23 2.55 -45.57
C GLY A 714 11.86 2.44 -46.23
N TYR A 715 11.44 1.24 -46.65
CA TYR A 715 10.15 1.02 -47.31
C TYR A 715 9.11 0.41 -46.36
N TRP A 716 7.83 0.50 -46.75
CA TRP A 716 6.70 0.03 -45.96
C TRP A 716 6.55 -1.49 -46.03
N ASN A 717 6.42 -2.11 -44.86
CA ASN A 717 5.96 -3.49 -44.68
C ASN A 717 4.46 -3.47 -44.38
N THR A 718 3.75 -4.56 -44.71
CA THR A 718 2.38 -4.79 -44.20
C THR A 718 2.41 -5.72 -43.00
N LEU A 719 1.54 -5.44 -42.03
CA LEU A 719 1.46 -6.18 -40.78
C LEU A 719 0.00 -6.30 -40.34
N CYS A 720 -0.38 -7.48 -39.86
CA CYS A 720 -1.66 -7.72 -39.19
C CYS A 720 -1.38 -8.74 -38.08
N LEU A 721 -1.61 -8.36 -36.83
CA LEU A 721 -1.29 -9.16 -35.64
C LEU A 721 -2.57 -9.65 -34.95
N PRO A 722 -2.56 -10.81 -34.27
CA PRO A 722 -3.71 -11.36 -33.54
C PRO A 722 -3.84 -10.86 -32.08
N PHE A 723 -3.06 -9.84 -31.73
CA PHE A 723 -3.01 -9.22 -30.42
C PHE A 723 -2.73 -7.73 -30.56
N SER A 724 -3.17 -6.96 -29.57
CA SER A 724 -2.91 -5.53 -29.50
C SER A 724 -1.54 -5.23 -28.88
N LEU A 725 -0.94 -4.10 -29.22
CA LEU A 725 0.27 -3.58 -28.60
C LEU A 725 0.09 -2.11 -28.24
N THR A 726 0.33 -1.77 -26.97
CA THR A 726 0.47 -0.39 -26.50
C THR A 726 1.76 0.26 -27.02
N ALA A 727 1.87 1.58 -26.90
CA ALA A 727 3.08 2.32 -27.28
C ALA A 727 4.33 1.81 -26.52
N GLU A 728 4.18 1.50 -25.23
CA GLU A 728 5.25 0.94 -24.39
C GLU A 728 5.66 -0.46 -24.86
N GLN A 729 4.69 -1.32 -25.20
CA GLN A 729 4.97 -2.66 -25.72
C GLN A 729 5.63 -2.60 -27.11
N ILE A 730 5.21 -1.68 -27.98
CA ILE A 730 5.87 -1.47 -29.28
C ILE A 730 7.35 -1.10 -29.07
N ALA A 731 7.64 -0.16 -28.18
CA ALA A 731 9.00 0.27 -27.87
C ALA A 731 9.87 -0.86 -27.28
N ALA A 732 9.28 -1.80 -26.55
CA ALA A 732 9.96 -2.95 -25.95
C ALA A 732 10.01 -4.20 -26.85
N SER A 733 9.37 -4.19 -28.01
CA SER A 733 9.21 -5.36 -28.89
C SER A 733 10.15 -5.34 -30.10
N SER A 734 10.00 -6.36 -30.96
CA SER A 734 10.58 -6.39 -32.31
C SER A 734 10.22 -5.18 -33.18
N LEU A 735 9.22 -4.37 -32.80
CA LEU A 735 8.77 -3.18 -33.53
C LEU A 735 9.39 -1.87 -33.03
N ALA A 736 10.37 -1.92 -32.13
CA ALA A 736 11.01 -0.74 -31.58
C ALA A 736 11.50 0.23 -32.69
N GLY A 737 11.15 1.52 -32.54
CA GLY A 737 11.52 2.59 -33.46
C GLY A 737 10.81 2.59 -34.82
N ALA A 738 9.75 1.81 -34.98
CA ALA A 738 8.96 1.81 -36.20
C ALA A 738 7.97 2.99 -36.27
N THR A 739 7.75 3.52 -37.47
CA THR A 739 6.58 4.36 -37.78
C THR A 739 5.42 3.46 -38.19
N ILE A 740 4.25 3.66 -37.58
CA ILE A 740 3.05 2.84 -37.79
C ILE A 740 1.94 3.72 -38.37
N LYS A 741 1.27 3.19 -39.39
CA LYS A 741 0.24 3.89 -40.15
C LYS A 741 -1.01 3.01 -40.27
N ALA A 742 -2.14 3.52 -39.80
CA ALA A 742 -3.46 2.90 -39.89
C ALA A 742 -4.22 3.46 -41.10
N PHE A 743 -4.98 2.61 -41.80
CA PHE A 743 -5.80 3.06 -42.93
C PHE A 743 -6.93 3.97 -42.42
N ASN A 744 -7.07 5.16 -43.01
CA ASN A 744 -8.19 6.04 -42.70
C ASN A 744 -9.42 5.56 -43.48
N ASN A 745 -10.40 5.01 -42.78
CA ASN A 745 -11.65 4.53 -43.37
C ASN A 745 -12.76 5.58 -43.40
N SER A 746 -12.54 6.78 -42.87
CA SER A 746 -13.53 7.85 -42.85
C SER A 746 -13.83 8.38 -44.26
N ALA A 747 -14.87 9.21 -44.38
CA ALA A 747 -15.34 9.79 -45.64
C ALA A 747 -14.28 10.53 -46.48
N ASP A 748 -13.19 10.99 -45.86
CA ASP A 748 -12.07 11.66 -46.54
C ASP A 748 -10.84 10.76 -46.75
N GLY A 749 -10.92 9.50 -46.32
CA GLY A 749 -9.84 8.52 -46.32
C GLY A 749 -9.52 7.93 -47.69
N THR A 750 -10.47 7.98 -48.63
CA THR A 750 -10.30 7.54 -50.01
C THR A 750 -10.83 8.56 -51.01
N SER A 751 -10.20 8.65 -52.17
CA SER A 751 -10.75 9.41 -53.30
C SER A 751 -10.32 8.84 -54.64
N LEU A 752 -11.17 8.96 -55.66
CA LEU A 752 -10.86 8.61 -57.04
C LEU A 752 -11.02 9.86 -57.91
N SER A 753 -9.92 10.35 -58.46
CA SER A 753 -9.93 11.49 -59.38
C SER A 753 -10.39 11.10 -60.78
N ALA A 754 -10.79 12.10 -61.58
CA ALA A 754 -11.28 11.89 -62.95
C ALA A 754 -10.23 11.30 -63.93
N ASP A 755 -8.94 11.41 -63.62
CA ASP A 755 -7.85 10.77 -64.37
C ASP A 755 -7.60 9.31 -63.96
N GLY A 756 -8.37 8.78 -63.00
CA GLY A 756 -8.28 7.42 -62.51
C GLY A 756 -7.25 7.21 -61.41
N THR A 757 -6.85 8.26 -60.68
CA THR A 757 -5.94 8.15 -59.53
C THR A 757 -6.72 7.88 -58.23
N LEU A 758 -6.50 6.70 -57.65
CA LEU A 758 -7.04 6.30 -56.36
C LEU A 758 -6.07 6.72 -55.24
N THR A 759 -6.51 7.63 -54.38
CA THR A 759 -5.76 8.05 -53.19
C THR A 759 -6.31 7.34 -51.96
N MET A 760 -5.41 6.79 -51.14
CA MET A 760 -5.70 6.14 -49.87
C MET A 760 -4.91 6.84 -48.77
N LYS A 761 -5.61 7.38 -47.75
CA LYS A 761 -4.99 8.08 -46.63
C LYS A 761 -4.70 7.15 -45.46
N PHE A 762 -3.63 7.48 -44.73
CA PHE A 762 -3.21 6.75 -43.55
C PHE A 762 -2.78 7.69 -42.43
N ASN A 763 -3.36 7.46 -41.26
CA ASN A 763 -3.10 8.23 -40.06
C ASN A 763 -1.92 7.61 -39.29
N THR A 764 -1.08 8.46 -38.68
CA THR A 764 -0.07 7.97 -37.71
C THR A 764 -0.76 7.46 -36.46
N VAL A 765 -0.36 6.28 -36.00
CA VAL A 765 -0.82 5.70 -34.73
C VAL A 765 0.38 5.29 -33.88
N THR A 766 0.16 5.20 -32.57
CA THR A 766 1.19 4.83 -31.58
C THR A 766 0.98 3.44 -31.00
N ASP A 767 -0.12 2.79 -31.33
CA ASP A 767 -0.56 1.50 -30.84
C ASP A 767 -1.06 0.64 -32.02
N ILE A 768 -1.18 -0.67 -31.76
CA ILE A 768 -1.71 -1.66 -32.71
C ILE A 768 -2.91 -2.33 -32.05
N GLU A 769 -4.02 -2.41 -32.77
CA GLU A 769 -5.18 -3.20 -32.39
C GLU A 769 -5.10 -4.61 -33.01
N ALA A 770 -5.54 -5.60 -32.25
CA ALA A 770 -5.62 -6.98 -32.71
C ALA A 770 -6.55 -7.10 -33.94
N GLY A 771 -6.17 -7.88 -34.94
CA GLY A 771 -6.97 -8.06 -36.17
C GLY A 771 -6.75 -6.98 -37.22
N VAL A 772 -6.34 -5.78 -36.83
CA VAL A 772 -6.31 -4.62 -37.72
C VAL A 772 -5.05 -4.63 -38.60
N PRO A 773 -5.17 -4.34 -39.92
CA PRO A 773 -4.03 -4.23 -40.81
C PRO A 773 -3.35 -2.85 -40.73
N TYR A 774 -2.01 -2.85 -40.70
CA TYR A 774 -1.17 -1.66 -40.61
C TYR A 774 -0.06 -1.64 -41.67
N LEU A 775 0.40 -0.44 -41.98
CA LEU A 775 1.67 -0.18 -42.65
C LEU A 775 2.74 0.16 -41.61
N ILE A 776 3.92 -0.44 -41.73
CA ILE A 776 5.02 -0.25 -40.78
C ILE A 776 6.37 -0.07 -41.48
N ARG A 777 7.16 0.91 -41.04
CA ARG A 777 8.52 1.15 -41.57
C ARG A 777 9.50 1.59 -40.51
N TRP A 778 10.78 1.49 -40.84
CA TRP A 778 11.88 2.12 -40.10
C TRP A 778 12.63 3.06 -41.02
N ASN A 779 13.26 4.08 -40.45
CA ASN A 779 14.23 4.88 -41.19
C ASN A 779 15.39 3.97 -41.64
N LYS A 780 15.76 4.09 -42.92
CA LYS A 780 16.90 3.35 -43.46
C LYS A 780 18.18 3.83 -42.77
N ALA A 781 18.89 2.93 -42.11
CA ALA A 781 20.15 3.26 -41.44
C ALA A 781 21.26 3.54 -42.46
N ASP A 782 22.20 4.43 -42.10
CA ASP A 782 23.44 4.62 -42.84
C ASP A 782 24.21 3.30 -42.92
N GLY A 783 24.63 2.90 -44.12
CA GLY A 783 25.34 1.63 -44.32
C GLY A 783 24.44 0.38 -44.43
N TYR A 784 23.11 0.51 -44.46
CA TYR A 784 22.18 -0.63 -44.54
C TYR A 784 22.48 -1.60 -45.69
N ASP A 785 22.83 -1.06 -46.87
CA ASP A 785 23.09 -1.88 -48.06
C ASP A 785 24.40 -2.70 -47.93
N GLN A 786 25.31 -2.26 -47.06
CA GLN A 786 26.61 -2.88 -46.76
C GLN A 786 26.55 -3.80 -45.53
N ALA A 787 25.54 -3.63 -44.67
CA ALA A 787 25.34 -4.44 -43.48
C ALA A 787 24.99 -5.89 -43.83
N ASP A 788 25.33 -6.82 -42.92
CA ASP A 788 25.01 -8.24 -43.08
C ASP A 788 23.49 -8.43 -43.21
N LYS A 789 23.07 -9.05 -44.32
CA LYS A 789 21.67 -9.38 -44.62
C LYS A 789 21.03 -10.28 -43.56
N ASN A 790 21.83 -10.93 -42.73
CA ASN A 790 21.34 -11.78 -41.65
C ASN A 790 20.96 -11.03 -40.39
N THR A 791 21.46 -9.81 -40.17
CA THR A 791 21.26 -9.05 -38.93
C THR A 791 20.65 -7.67 -39.13
N ARG A 792 20.66 -7.13 -40.35
CA ARG A 792 20.16 -5.78 -40.65
C ARG A 792 18.63 -5.64 -40.63
N ASP A 793 17.92 -6.75 -40.82
CA ASP A 793 16.46 -6.84 -40.87
C ASP A 793 15.95 -7.65 -39.67
N ILE A 794 14.71 -7.42 -39.27
CA ILE A 794 14.11 -8.19 -38.17
C ILE A 794 13.62 -9.52 -38.73
N LYS A 795 14.27 -10.61 -38.32
CA LYS A 795 13.88 -11.98 -38.66
C LYS A 795 13.17 -12.61 -37.47
N ASP A 796 12.16 -13.43 -37.76
CA ASP A 796 11.36 -14.18 -36.79
C ASP A 796 10.90 -13.30 -35.60
N PRO A 797 10.20 -12.18 -35.86
CA PRO A 797 9.87 -11.21 -34.83
C PRO A 797 9.12 -11.87 -33.66
N VAL A 798 9.58 -11.55 -32.45
CA VAL A 798 9.07 -12.06 -31.17
C VAL A 798 8.36 -10.94 -30.41
N PHE A 799 7.24 -11.28 -29.78
CA PHE A 799 6.41 -10.42 -28.97
C PHE A 799 6.11 -11.14 -27.65
N THR A 800 6.56 -10.60 -26.51
CA THR A 800 6.41 -11.23 -25.19
C THR A 800 5.28 -10.58 -24.38
N GLY A 801 4.54 -11.35 -23.58
CA GLY A 801 3.50 -10.81 -22.70
C GLY A 801 2.31 -10.22 -23.45
N VAL A 802 2.00 -10.76 -24.63
CA VAL A 802 0.84 -10.33 -25.44
C VAL A 802 -0.34 -11.26 -25.22
N THR A 803 -1.55 -10.74 -25.20
CA THR A 803 -2.77 -11.54 -25.06
C THR A 803 -3.42 -11.73 -26.42
N ILE A 804 -3.71 -12.97 -26.80
CA ILE A 804 -4.43 -13.26 -28.05
C ILE A 804 -5.88 -12.80 -27.89
N THR A 805 -6.29 -11.79 -28.66
CA THR A 805 -7.63 -11.20 -28.62
C THR A 805 -8.29 -11.10 -29.99
N CYS A 806 -7.64 -11.63 -31.03
CA CYS A 806 -8.23 -11.75 -32.35
C CYS A 806 -7.78 -13.06 -33.05
N THR A 807 -8.74 -13.95 -33.37
CA THR A 807 -8.47 -15.23 -34.03
C THR A 807 -8.71 -15.18 -35.54
N GLU A 808 -9.41 -14.15 -36.00
CA GLU A 808 -9.69 -13.89 -37.41
C GLU A 808 -9.32 -12.44 -37.76
N PRO A 809 -8.65 -12.18 -38.90
CA PRO A 809 -8.22 -10.83 -39.25
C PRO A 809 -9.42 -9.94 -39.61
N ILE A 810 -9.28 -8.64 -39.33
CA ILE A 810 -10.31 -7.64 -39.62
C ILE A 810 -10.02 -7.01 -41.01
N SER A 811 -11.10 -6.79 -41.76
CA SER A 811 -11.06 -5.99 -42.99
C SER A 811 -11.56 -4.58 -42.69
N ILE A 812 -10.74 -3.57 -42.97
CA ILE A 812 -11.10 -2.17 -42.81
C ILE A 812 -11.55 -1.64 -44.17
N VAL A 813 -12.85 -1.37 -44.29
CA VAL A 813 -13.48 -0.89 -45.53
C VAL A 813 -13.64 0.63 -45.45
N SER A 814 -13.27 1.35 -46.52
CA SER A 814 -13.51 2.78 -46.63
C SER A 814 -15.00 3.11 -46.63
N ASP A 815 -15.38 4.28 -46.12
CA ASP A 815 -16.77 4.75 -46.08
C ASP A 815 -17.46 4.78 -47.46
N ASP A 816 -16.69 4.93 -48.54
CA ASP A 816 -17.19 4.87 -49.92
C ASP A 816 -17.24 3.45 -50.52
N GLU A 817 -16.90 2.44 -49.72
CA GLU A 817 -16.79 1.01 -50.07
C GLU A 817 -15.84 0.68 -51.24
N ARG A 818 -15.04 1.64 -51.71
CA ARG A 818 -14.15 1.46 -52.87
C ARG A 818 -12.92 0.64 -52.55
N VAL A 819 -12.41 0.75 -51.33
CA VAL A 819 -11.16 0.10 -50.90
C VAL A 819 -11.38 -0.62 -49.58
N SER A 820 -10.90 -1.86 -49.50
CA SER A 820 -10.74 -2.56 -48.23
C SER A 820 -9.26 -2.83 -47.99
N PHE A 821 -8.75 -2.44 -46.83
CA PHE A 821 -7.46 -2.91 -46.35
C PHE A 821 -7.69 -4.17 -45.52
N VAL A 822 -7.16 -5.29 -45.99
CA VAL A 822 -7.51 -6.63 -45.51
C VAL A 822 -6.29 -7.28 -44.88
N GLY A 823 -6.38 -7.63 -43.60
CA GLY A 823 -5.39 -8.45 -42.91
C GLY A 823 -5.55 -9.94 -43.22
N GLN A 824 -4.51 -10.75 -42.98
CA GLN A 824 -4.59 -12.20 -43.18
C GLN A 824 -3.71 -12.99 -42.20
N TYR A 825 -4.25 -14.07 -41.63
CA TYR A 825 -3.50 -15.05 -40.80
C TYR A 825 -3.16 -16.35 -41.55
N SER A 826 -3.78 -16.57 -42.70
CA SER A 826 -3.52 -17.69 -43.61
C SER A 826 -3.03 -17.17 -44.97
N PRO A 827 -2.43 -18.03 -45.82
CA PRO A 827 -2.01 -17.67 -47.16
C PRO A 827 -3.20 -17.22 -48.00
N PHE A 828 -3.00 -16.11 -48.73
CA PHE A 828 -4.01 -15.52 -49.59
C PHE A 828 -3.63 -15.66 -51.06
N GLU A 829 -4.56 -16.18 -51.86
CA GLU A 829 -4.34 -16.43 -53.28
C GLU A 829 -4.92 -15.33 -54.16
N ILE A 830 -4.19 -14.99 -55.22
CA ILE A 830 -4.66 -14.09 -56.26
C ILE A 830 -4.85 -14.90 -57.55
N VAL A 831 -6.10 -15.05 -57.98
CA VAL A 831 -6.48 -15.91 -59.10
C VAL A 831 -6.86 -15.08 -60.34
N ASN A 832 -6.82 -15.70 -61.53
CA ASN A 832 -7.15 -15.00 -62.79
C ASN A 832 -8.64 -14.71 -62.94
N SER A 833 -9.50 -15.60 -62.43
CA SER A 833 -10.96 -15.54 -62.48
C SER A 833 -11.52 -16.59 -61.53
N GLY A 834 -12.74 -16.37 -61.00
CA GLY A 834 -13.44 -17.39 -60.19
C GLY A 834 -12.96 -17.49 -58.75
N ALA A 835 -12.64 -16.37 -58.08
CA ALA A 835 -12.45 -16.36 -56.64
C ALA A 835 -13.76 -16.81 -55.96
N THR A 836 -13.72 -17.94 -55.24
CA THR A 836 -14.91 -18.55 -54.60
C THR A 836 -14.81 -18.71 -53.10
N GLY A 837 -13.62 -18.46 -52.51
CA GLY A 837 -13.37 -18.61 -51.08
C GLY A 837 -12.89 -17.32 -50.41
N ASN A 838 -12.99 -17.29 -49.07
CA ASN A 838 -12.69 -16.11 -48.23
C ASN A 838 -11.20 -15.69 -48.25
N ASN A 839 -10.28 -16.57 -48.64
CA ASN A 839 -8.83 -16.30 -48.77
C ASN A 839 -8.36 -16.22 -50.23
N GLN A 840 -9.25 -15.86 -51.16
CA GLN A 840 -8.94 -15.68 -52.57
C GLN A 840 -9.44 -14.34 -53.10
N GLY A 841 -8.67 -13.71 -53.98
CA GLY A 841 -9.05 -12.49 -54.66
C GLY A 841 -8.77 -12.55 -56.16
N ASN A 842 -9.57 -11.84 -56.95
CA ASN A 842 -9.27 -11.70 -58.38
C ASN A 842 -8.06 -10.78 -58.58
N LYS A 843 -7.15 -11.12 -59.49
CA LYS A 843 -5.99 -10.26 -59.83
C LYS A 843 -6.34 -8.83 -60.24
N ASN A 844 -7.57 -8.61 -60.70
CA ASN A 844 -8.09 -7.31 -61.12
C ASN A 844 -8.69 -6.49 -59.97
N GLU A 845 -8.75 -7.04 -58.76
CA GLU A 845 -9.28 -6.39 -57.55
C GLU A 845 -8.18 -6.19 -56.50
N ILE A 846 -7.16 -7.05 -56.48
CA ILE A 846 -6.12 -7.04 -55.45
C ILE A 846 -4.91 -6.21 -55.92
N ILE A 847 -4.63 -5.13 -55.19
CA ILE A 847 -3.41 -4.33 -55.38
C ILE A 847 -2.40 -4.64 -54.27
N LEU A 848 -1.13 -4.72 -54.66
CA LEU A 848 -0.02 -5.09 -53.79
C LEU A 848 1.04 -4.01 -53.78
N MET A 849 1.66 -3.82 -52.62
CA MET A 849 2.91 -3.07 -52.52
C MET A 849 4.09 -3.95 -52.94
N SER A 850 5.02 -3.34 -53.64
CA SER A 850 6.26 -3.93 -54.16
C SER A 850 7.46 -3.03 -53.84
N SER A 851 8.67 -3.46 -54.22
CA SER A 851 9.93 -2.77 -53.91
C SER A 851 9.87 -1.27 -54.22
N GLY A 852 10.34 -0.45 -53.29
CA GLY A 852 10.34 1.00 -53.45
C GLY A 852 8.98 1.65 -53.20
N ASN A 853 8.13 1.07 -52.34
CA ASN A 853 6.76 1.49 -52.05
C ASN A 853 5.83 1.52 -53.29
N LYS A 854 6.18 0.84 -54.38
CA LYS A 854 5.37 0.84 -55.61
C LYS A 854 4.14 -0.03 -55.45
N ILE A 855 2.95 0.51 -55.72
CA ILE A 855 1.68 -0.23 -55.60
C ILE A 855 1.02 -0.47 -56.97
N GLY A 856 0.34 -1.60 -57.13
CA GLY A 856 -0.49 -1.88 -58.31
C GLY A 856 -1.05 -3.30 -58.33
N TYR A 857 -1.89 -3.60 -59.33
CA TYR A 857 -2.48 -4.93 -59.51
C TYR A 857 -1.43 -6.02 -59.74
N SER A 858 -1.75 -7.23 -59.29
CA SER A 858 -0.89 -8.38 -59.59
C SER A 858 -0.90 -8.70 -61.10
N LYS A 859 0.28 -8.66 -61.73
CA LYS A 859 0.43 -9.00 -63.16
C LYS A 859 0.16 -10.47 -63.48
N ASN A 860 0.34 -11.35 -62.51
CA ASN A 860 0.19 -12.81 -62.65
C ASN A 860 -0.67 -13.36 -61.51
N ALA A 861 -1.28 -14.53 -61.73
CA ALA A 861 -1.87 -15.30 -60.64
C ALA A 861 -0.79 -15.70 -59.61
N ARG A 862 -1.15 -15.63 -58.33
CA ARG A 862 -0.30 -15.93 -57.17
C ARG A 862 -1.05 -16.93 -56.30
N THR A 863 -0.75 -18.20 -56.45
CA THR A 863 -1.47 -19.30 -55.79
C THR A 863 -0.53 -20.07 -54.87
N ILE A 864 -1.09 -20.92 -54.02
CA ILE A 864 -0.32 -21.87 -53.22
C ILE A 864 0.43 -22.82 -54.16
N ASP A 865 -0.26 -23.36 -55.17
CA ASP A 865 0.30 -24.29 -56.16
C ASP A 865 1.55 -23.77 -56.88
N ASN A 866 1.60 -22.45 -57.15
CA ASN A 866 2.74 -21.84 -57.83
C ASN A 866 3.77 -21.20 -56.87
N GLY A 867 3.57 -21.38 -55.56
CA GLY A 867 4.46 -20.90 -54.50
C GLY A 867 4.52 -19.39 -54.36
N LYS A 868 3.54 -18.64 -54.89
CA LYS A 868 3.55 -17.16 -54.89
C LYS A 868 2.40 -16.52 -54.12
N ALA A 869 1.51 -17.30 -53.51
CA ALA A 869 0.49 -16.80 -52.60
C ALA A 869 1.08 -15.79 -51.60
N LEU A 870 0.28 -14.78 -51.24
CA LEU A 870 0.67 -13.86 -50.19
C LEU A 870 0.70 -14.65 -48.89
N LYS A 871 1.81 -14.60 -48.16
CA LYS A 871 1.95 -15.38 -46.94
C LYS A 871 1.30 -14.66 -45.73
N CYS A 872 1.20 -15.36 -44.60
CA CYS A 872 0.49 -14.96 -43.38
C CYS A 872 1.02 -13.67 -42.72
N PHE A 873 0.23 -13.09 -41.81
CA PHE A 873 0.52 -11.88 -41.02
C PHE A 873 0.91 -10.69 -41.89
N ARG A 874 0.24 -10.57 -43.03
CA ARG A 874 0.34 -9.47 -43.99
C ARG A 874 -1.01 -8.84 -44.17
N SER A 875 -1.00 -7.78 -44.96
CA SER A 875 -2.19 -7.11 -45.40
C SER A 875 -2.09 -6.83 -46.89
N HIS A 876 -3.24 -6.72 -47.55
CA HIS A 876 -3.38 -6.34 -48.94
C HIS A 876 -4.58 -5.41 -49.12
N PHE A 877 -4.64 -4.72 -50.26
CA PHE A 877 -5.79 -3.87 -50.57
C PHE A 877 -6.65 -4.56 -51.61
N LYS A 878 -7.96 -4.58 -51.35
CA LYS A 878 -9.00 -4.98 -52.30
C LYS A 878 -9.69 -3.72 -52.80
N VAL A 879 -9.75 -3.55 -54.11
CA VAL A 879 -10.42 -2.42 -54.77
C VAL A 879 -11.70 -2.95 -55.41
N ALA A 880 -12.83 -2.30 -55.11
CA ALA A 880 -14.12 -2.64 -55.70
C ALA A 880 -14.10 -2.38 -57.21
N THR A 881 -14.68 -3.31 -57.99
CA THR A 881 -14.89 -3.12 -59.43
C THR A 881 -16.17 -2.33 -59.68
N ASP A 882 -16.14 -1.02 -59.44
CA ASP A 882 -17.26 -0.14 -59.76
C ASP A 882 -17.38 0.10 -61.27
N ASN A 883 -18.48 -0.36 -61.88
CA ASN A 883 -18.96 0.06 -63.21
C ASN A 883 -17.89 0.21 -64.31
N GLY A 884 -16.86 -0.65 -64.33
CA GLY A 884 -15.88 -0.75 -65.41
C GLY A 884 -14.76 0.31 -65.44
N GLN A 885 -14.61 1.16 -64.41
CA GLN A 885 -13.46 2.09 -64.31
C GLN A 885 -12.42 1.54 -63.32
N GLN A 886 -11.44 0.78 -63.82
CA GLN A 886 -10.29 0.40 -63.00
C GLN A 886 -9.47 1.64 -62.62
N ALA A 887 -9.17 1.80 -61.33
CA ALA A 887 -8.14 2.74 -60.88
C ALA A 887 -6.84 2.48 -61.64
N ARG A 888 -6.28 3.50 -62.27
CA ARG A 888 -5.10 3.41 -63.15
C ARG A 888 -3.83 3.88 -62.47
N ASN A 889 -3.97 4.80 -61.53
CA ASN A 889 -2.90 5.28 -60.68
C ASN A 889 -3.30 5.13 -59.22
N PHE A 890 -2.32 5.03 -58.34
CA PHE A 890 -2.52 4.81 -56.92
C PHE A 890 -1.58 5.72 -56.13
N VAL A 891 -2.11 6.34 -55.07
CA VAL A 891 -1.39 7.24 -54.17
C VAL A 891 -1.66 6.81 -52.72
N LEU A 892 -0.58 6.71 -51.93
CA LEU A 892 -0.66 6.58 -50.48
C LEU A 892 -0.36 7.95 -49.87
N ASP A 893 -1.30 8.47 -49.09
CA ASP A 893 -1.22 9.77 -48.43
C ASP A 893 -1.03 9.56 -46.92
N PHE A 894 0.00 10.18 -46.35
CA PHE A 894 0.45 9.97 -44.97
C PHE A 894 0.38 11.24 -44.10
N ASP A 895 -0.39 12.25 -44.50
CA ASP A 895 -0.56 13.58 -43.86
C ASP A 895 0.68 14.49 -43.83
N GLU A 896 1.89 13.94 -43.93
CA GLU A 896 3.17 14.69 -43.96
C GLU A 896 3.74 14.87 -45.38
N GLY A 897 2.97 14.50 -46.40
CA GLY A 897 3.34 14.54 -47.82
C GLY A 897 3.00 13.24 -48.55
N TYR A 898 3.06 13.27 -49.89
CA TYR A 898 2.78 12.11 -50.74
C TYR A 898 4.01 11.22 -50.87
N GLU A 899 3.89 9.92 -50.59
CA GLU A 899 4.87 8.92 -51.00
C GLU A 899 4.23 7.94 -51.99
N THR A 900 4.66 8.06 -53.25
CA THR A 900 4.51 7.16 -54.42
C THR A 900 3.42 7.45 -55.46
N THR A 901 3.85 7.36 -56.73
CA THR A 901 3.04 7.30 -57.94
C THR A 901 3.26 5.96 -58.63
N GLY A 902 2.31 5.03 -58.48
CA GLY A 902 2.27 3.83 -59.31
C GLY A 902 1.79 4.18 -60.71
N ILE A 903 2.70 4.37 -61.67
CA ILE A 903 2.34 4.49 -63.09
C ILE A 903 2.10 3.08 -63.64
N LEU A 904 0.85 2.77 -64.02
CA LEU A 904 0.63 1.85 -65.13
C LEU A 904 1.24 2.54 -66.34
N VAL A 905 2.41 2.07 -66.80
CA VAL A 905 2.79 2.34 -68.18
C VAL A 905 1.70 1.65 -68.97
N VAL A 906 0.75 2.45 -69.44
CA VAL A 906 -0.02 2.15 -70.62
C VAL A 906 1.08 1.89 -71.65
N GLU A 907 1.36 0.61 -71.93
CA GLU A 907 1.66 0.30 -73.32
C GLU A 907 0.44 0.87 -74.03
N GLU A 908 0.63 2.05 -74.64
CA GLU A 908 -0.30 2.50 -75.66
C GLU A 908 -0.61 1.27 -76.48
N ASP A 909 -1.89 1.07 -76.81
CA ASP A 909 -2.22 0.39 -78.04
C ASP A 909 -1.37 1.06 -79.14
N ILE A 910 -0.16 0.55 -79.36
CA ILE A 910 0.49 0.58 -80.64
C ILE A 910 -0.45 -0.31 -81.44
N LYS A 911 -1.51 0.31 -81.96
CA LYS A 911 -2.11 -0.10 -83.22
C LYS A 911 -0.93 -0.53 -84.06
N GLN A 912 -0.85 -1.83 -84.39
CA GLN A 912 0.18 -2.40 -85.26
C GLN A 912 0.57 -1.35 -86.30
N GLN A 913 1.67 -0.63 -86.07
CA GLN A 913 2.25 0.18 -87.12
C GLN A 913 2.89 -0.85 -88.03
N GLU A 914 2.34 -0.98 -89.23
CA GLU A 914 2.94 -1.76 -90.30
C GLU A 914 4.45 -1.56 -90.29
N GLU A 915 5.22 -2.65 -90.24
CA GLU A 915 6.68 -2.62 -90.19
C GLU A 915 7.24 -1.85 -91.40
N ASN A 916 7.48 -0.55 -91.20
CA ASN A 916 8.03 0.30 -92.23
C ASN A 916 9.56 0.18 -92.19
N TRP A 917 10.14 -0.18 -93.33
CA TRP A 917 11.59 -0.34 -93.49
C TRP A 917 12.15 0.86 -94.22
N TYR A 918 13.34 1.32 -93.84
CA TYR A 918 14.02 2.46 -94.46
C TYR A 918 15.47 2.11 -94.77
N THR A 919 15.99 2.66 -95.86
CA THR A 919 17.45 2.69 -96.10
C THR A 919 18.11 3.72 -95.18
N ILE A 920 19.43 3.64 -94.99
CA ILE A 920 20.16 4.56 -94.10
C ILE A 920 20.12 6.04 -94.56
N ASP A 921 19.87 6.29 -95.84
CA ASP A 921 19.61 7.62 -96.41
C ASP A 921 18.14 8.07 -96.28
N GLY A 922 17.31 7.30 -95.56
CA GLY A 922 15.96 7.70 -95.15
C GLY A 922 14.85 7.40 -96.15
N ARG A 923 15.09 6.60 -97.21
CA ARG A 923 14.03 6.21 -98.16
C ARG A 923 13.21 5.06 -97.61
N LYS A 924 11.89 5.22 -97.61
CA LYS A 924 10.93 4.17 -97.22
C LYS A 924 10.94 3.02 -98.23
N LEU A 925 10.90 1.80 -97.72
CA LEU A 925 10.78 0.54 -98.44
C LEU A 925 9.41 -0.07 -98.17
N ASP A 926 8.78 -0.61 -99.20
CA ASP A 926 7.41 -1.15 -99.12
C ASP A 926 7.33 -2.48 -98.36
N LYS A 927 8.46 -3.13 -98.10
CA LYS A 927 8.57 -4.39 -97.35
C LYS A 927 9.97 -4.60 -96.79
N MET A 928 10.12 -5.60 -95.92
CA MET A 928 11.43 -6.01 -95.39
C MET A 928 12.44 -6.25 -96.54
N PRO A 929 13.59 -5.55 -96.54
CA PRO A 929 14.59 -5.69 -97.59
C PRO A 929 15.16 -7.11 -97.61
N THR A 930 15.45 -7.66 -98.79
CA THR A 930 15.99 -9.03 -98.97
C THR A 930 17.45 -9.04 -99.43
N LYS A 931 18.05 -7.88 -99.68
CA LYS A 931 19.46 -7.72 -100.06
C LYS A 931 20.29 -7.39 -98.82
N LYS A 932 21.58 -7.77 -98.85
CA LYS A 932 22.52 -7.42 -97.77
C LYS A 932 22.70 -5.91 -97.67
N GLY A 933 22.63 -5.37 -96.45
CA GLY A 933 22.70 -3.93 -96.21
C GLY A 933 22.27 -3.52 -94.80
N LEU A 934 22.46 -2.23 -94.47
CA LEU A 934 22.03 -1.64 -93.21
C LEU A 934 20.71 -0.87 -93.42
N TYR A 935 19.70 -1.22 -92.64
CA TYR A 935 18.35 -0.67 -92.74
C TYR A 935 17.86 -0.18 -91.39
N ILE A 936 16.87 0.71 -91.39
CA ILE A 936 16.21 1.20 -90.18
C ILE A 936 14.76 0.73 -90.18
N SER A 937 14.33 0.08 -89.11
CA SER A 937 12.92 -0.20 -88.87
C SER A 937 12.61 0.06 -87.39
N ASN A 938 11.48 0.71 -87.10
CA ASN A 938 11.06 1.09 -85.75
C ASN A 938 12.19 1.77 -84.93
N GLY A 939 12.95 2.66 -85.58
CA GLY A 939 14.04 3.42 -84.96
C GLY A 939 15.32 2.63 -84.65
N LYS A 940 15.39 1.34 -85.01
CA LYS A 940 16.56 0.48 -84.79
C LYS A 940 17.27 0.13 -86.10
N LYS A 941 18.60 0.03 -86.04
CA LYS A 941 19.43 -0.39 -87.18
C LYS A 941 19.46 -1.92 -87.25
N PHE A 942 19.17 -2.45 -88.43
CA PHE A 942 19.23 -3.87 -88.76
C PHE A 942 20.24 -4.09 -89.88
N THR A 943 21.17 -5.03 -89.67
CA THR A 943 22.03 -5.56 -90.73
C THR A 943 21.40 -6.83 -91.28
N LYS A 944 21.25 -6.91 -92.60
CA LYS A 944 20.84 -8.14 -93.29
C LYS A 944 21.95 -8.69 -94.17
#